data_AF-A0A521X5I5-F1
#
_entry.id   AF-A0A521X5I5-F1
#
_cell.length_a   1.000
_cell.length_b   1.000
_cell.length_c   1.000
_cell.angle_alpha   90.00
_cell.angle_beta   90.00
_cell.angle_gamma   90.00
#
_symmetry.space_group_name_H-M   'P 1'
#
loop_
_entity.id
_entity.type
_entity.pdbx_description
1 polymer ?
#
loop_
_entity_poly.entity_id
_entity_poly.type
_entity_poly.pdbx_seq_one_letter_code
_entity_poly.pdbx_strand_id
1 'polypeptide(L)'
;MKISIVRIMAALLVIIVCVGSVGYYYFQKQQHEEEERRAEALRLDLLNKQQIAQIKAQQFSRNEVDKFYPRPVSDWKATEKSIYQKLLSGGKFDVLIVPFQVQEYALDRPTRSLMTAELALAISAAQKTHVPDSYLVARALGDGDRVLDPREVYSFADKIGIKKIIWGYVGHNRANQMSLSVKVEERNSNGIFNAQATSSLKKFEHISFSDEQPPIEIYQSMLPEILTALGVDNSALTAPKSESRFDVAELPPSPLAMVNEKQEPARDALYFQLLAALTPHDAERTQERFAEKSLLAILSMSPDSPDYRVLKARAFMLLGLRPAALQVLGEPKTIEEKGLVAALNGNLPDVELFSSQIKPSIKKLIAKLDANNIDSDYGGVNKNKSIAAANSLKLQGEMWQFLAVRAFSDRDYWAQFNNIHLKQLLDNEFPIKDYTAEGLVRGTASLGDSDKLKVLADLSVINHVRKLLEVDTAKWCCQSTPDRLAALDYLNLIEALGENNLVRRAYFLTTVQGVPEQAIEFLDRIEYVYKSHPQFVLARAQAQMAKAGTVDSTEKEGLLKSAYENFVNAFYWEQGQSVTSATAISMSTHTDHNDYGYNNLYVSDYPFRAYYEYTELSGVGASESNAKSALKNSTSDFKPFSYLYYEYTRPPKQDDKFNALLKSVEGRFQGNPALSLLLAQNSSNNGDIQAAEKYYRDSIKAAPLSWDAYIELGNLLIEQGQLEQASKLFMNYPAFQKDTNANPVRISNDAYQAGSRLYWIGEFALATPLYELASRQETGSAADLTSRLRLKLINGDYRGALLGSLERAQRYNDSYAYRDFLGMLHAMGASKEAWDAFNVLGDQFNNQHIWETALVGHRKEGKSEGEIIAWVKQSKDSNHAGKYLLRAGVTDRIPSKEFATFLTEIAEPVWKLDYGNKPGNDYFDGLIVQLINDGKQLIILGPQSHESGTLPLDMYKNTKKTQVKSHLSYFADAYRAIRTNDFSSAHALLQEASNLYKLSMEQHSYLLPYYAFAAAKMGDAPAVEKYMADFTVWEKSFDYFLAKAIISGIAGKTEESVKFLKSALYKRPFTEERPLQTEYQYAEICELLYEATGNSAYKEIALDWAKKNQKFQPWFAWAYAMEAKLSNNKAERKRAIAMAFYLDPQSERLGGIPQKEREAAVKEFGRQNPFLRKKAGENESSSPRQAKLGISLLSA
;
A
#
# COMPACT_ATOMS: atom_id res chain seq x y z
N MET A 1 12.12 -39.21 70.64
CA MET A 1 11.02 -39.85 69.89
C MET A 1 10.09 -38.86 69.15
N LYS A 2 9.42 -37.91 69.82
CA LYS A 2 8.43 -37.01 69.14
C LYS A 2 8.97 -36.25 67.91
N ILE A 3 10.24 -35.82 67.92
CA ILE A 3 10.85 -35.05 66.82
C ILE A 3 11.02 -35.88 65.52
N SER A 4 11.27 -37.19 65.61
CA SER A 4 11.44 -38.04 64.43
C SER A 4 10.13 -38.30 63.69
N ILE A 5 9.02 -38.44 64.42
CA ILE A 5 7.69 -38.66 63.82
C ILE A 5 7.24 -37.42 63.03
N VAL A 6 7.51 -36.20 63.53
CA VAL A 6 7.19 -34.96 62.81
C VAL A 6 7.98 -34.85 61.50
N ARG A 7 9.27 -35.23 61.48
CA ARG A 7 10.08 -35.23 60.25
C ARG A 7 9.61 -36.28 59.23
N ILE A 8 9.19 -37.46 59.70
CA ILE A 8 8.62 -38.51 58.83
C ILE A 8 7.28 -38.06 58.23
N MET A 9 6.39 -37.44 59.02
CA MET A 9 5.14 -36.90 58.49
C MET A 9 5.37 -35.71 57.53
N ALA A 10 6.37 -34.85 57.79
CA ALA A 10 6.73 -33.78 56.84
C ALA A 10 7.25 -34.35 55.51
N ALA A 11 8.10 -35.38 55.53
CA ALA A 11 8.58 -36.03 54.32
C ALA A 11 7.44 -36.73 53.53
N LEU A 12 6.52 -37.41 54.23
CA LEU A 12 5.33 -37.99 53.62
C LEU A 12 4.40 -36.93 53.01
N LEU A 13 4.23 -35.78 53.66
CA LEU A 13 3.43 -34.67 53.12
C LEU A 13 4.04 -34.13 51.82
N VAL A 14 5.37 -33.95 51.77
CA VAL A 14 6.09 -33.53 50.56
C VAL A 14 5.93 -34.55 49.43
N ILE A 15 6.03 -35.84 49.72
CA ILE A 15 5.82 -36.91 48.72
C ILE A 15 4.38 -36.88 48.18
N ILE A 16 3.38 -36.73 49.05
CA ILE A 16 1.96 -36.65 48.66
C ILE A 16 1.70 -35.41 47.79
N VAL A 17 2.27 -34.25 48.15
CA VAL A 17 2.16 -33.02 47.33
C VAL A 17 2.83 -33.22 45.97
N CYS A 18 4.04 -33.78 45.90
CA CYS A 18 4.73 -34.00 44.63
C CYS A 18 3.98 -35.00 43.72
N VAL A 19 3.46 -36.10 44.27
CA VAL A 19 2.66 -37.08 43.52
C VAL A 19 1.34 -36.46 43.04
N GLY A 20 0.69 -35.64 43.88
CA GLY A 20 -0.49 -34.86 43.50
C GLY A 20 -0.20 -33.88 42.37
N SER A 21 0.95 -33.18 42.40
CA SER A 21 1.36 -32.26 41.34
C SER A 21 1.62 -32.95 40.00
N VAL A 22 2.29 -34.12 40.02
CA VAL A 22 2.54 -34.92 38.79
C VAL A 22 1.24 -35.51 38.24
N GLY A 23 0.31 -35.93 39.11
CA GLY A 23 -1.02 -36.38 38.71
C GLY A 23 -1.86 -35.26 38.08
N TYR A 24 -1.85 -34.06 38.67
CA TYR A 24 -2.52 -32.88 38.12
C TYR A 24 -1.94 -32.45 36.77
N TYR A 25 -0.61 -32.54 36.60
CA TYR A 25 0.04 -32.30 35.32
C TYR A 25 -0.37 -33.32 34.23
N TYR A 26 -0.46 -34.60 34.58
CA TYR A 26 -0.96 -35.64 33.66
C TYR A 26 -2.44 -35.44 33.28
N PHE A 27 -3.27 -34.98 34.23
CA PHE A 27 -4.67 -34.64 33.99
C PHE A 27 -4.82 -33.43 33.05
N GLN A 28 -4.06 -32.35 33.26
CA GLN A 28 -4.05 -31.21 32.34
C GLN A 28 -3.55 -31.59 30.95
N LYS A 29 -2.50 -32.44 30.86
CA LYS A 29 -2.00 -32.92 29.56
C LYS A 29 -3.06 -33.74 28.81
N GLN A 30 -3.82 -34.60 29.48
CA GLN A 30 -4.91 -35.34 28.82
C GLN A 30 -6.08 -34.46 28.40
N GLN A 31 -6.44 -33.42 29.16
CA GLN A 31 -7.44 -32.45 28.69
C GLN A 31 -6.95 -31.72 27.43
N HIS A 32 -5.68 -31.31 27.39
CA HIS A 32 -5.10 -30.66 26.21
C HIS A 32 -5.08 -31.60 24.98
N GLU A 33 -4.76 -32.88 25.16
CA GLU A 33 -4.81 -33.91 24.10
C GLU A 33 -6.25 -34.28 23.66
N GLU A 34 -7.29 -33.96 24.45
CA GLU A 34 -8.70 -34.09 24.04
C GLU A 34 -9.25 -32.81 23.40
N GLU A 35 -8.83 -31.63 23.84
CA GLU A 35 -9.17 -30.36 23.21
C GLU A 35 -8.55 -30.25 21.81
N GLU A 36 -7.31 -30.68 21.62
CA GLU A 36 -6.70 -30.79 20.28
C GLU A 36 -7.47 -31.76 19.38
N ARG A 37 -7.88 -32.94 19.89
CA ARG A 37 -8.71 -33.89 19.11
C ARG A 37 -10.10 -33.36 18.79
N ARG A 38 -10.69 -32.52 19.64
CA ARG A 38 -11.95 -31.82 19.34
C ARG A 38 -11.75 -30.69 18.34
N ALA A 39 -10.64 -29.95 18.40
CA ALA A 39 -10.29 -28.92 17.43
C ALA A 39 -10.02 -29.52 16.04
N GLU A 40 -9.31 -30.65 15.94
CA GLU A 40 -9.08 -31.38 14.69
C GLU A 40 -10.40 -31.89 14.08
N ALA A 41 -11.31 -32.41 14.91
CA ALA A 41 -12.63 -32.85 14.47
C ALA A 41 -13.54 -31.70 14.00
N LEU A 42 -13.51 -30.55 14.68
CA LEU A 42 -14.27 -29.36 14.27
C LEU A 42 -13.70 -28.73 12.98
N ARG A 43 -12.37 -28.78 12.82
CA ARG A 43 -11.67 -28.39 11.58
C ARG A 43 -12.05 -29.28 10.41
N LEU A 44 -12.20 -30.59 10.63
CA LEU A 44 -12.70 -31.55 9.64
C LEU A 44 -14.17 -31.27 9.24
N ASP A 45 -15.05 -30.92 10.18
CA ASP A 45 -16.45 -30.53 9.88
C ASP A 45 -16.54 -29.19 9.12
N LEU A 46 -15.70 -28.21 9.45
CA LEU A 46 -15.58 -26.94 8.71
C LEU A 46 -15.06 -27.14 7.28
N LEU A 47 -14.05 -27.99 7.07
CA LEU A 47 -13.55 -28.35 5.74
C LEU A 47 -14.62 -29.08 4.91
N ASN A 48 -15.39 -29.99 5.52
CA ASN A 48 -16.50 -30.68 4.84
C ASN A 48 -17.62 -29.69 4.45
N LYS A 49 -17.94 -28.72 5.30
CA LYS A 49 -18.91 -27.66 4.99
C LYS A 49 -18.40 -26.69 3.93
N GLN A 50 -17.09 -26.41 3.87
CA GLN A 50 -16.46 -25.68 2.78
C GLN A 50 -16.48 -26.46 1.46
N GLN A 51 -16.24 -27.77 1.47
CA GLN A 51 -16.42 -28.63 0.29
C GLN A 51 -17.86 -28.58 -0.24
N ILE A 52 -18.87 -28.63 0.64
CA ILE A 52 -20.28 -28.54 0.25
C ILE A 52 -20.68 -27.13 -0.22
N ALA A 53 -20.02 -26.07 0.28
CA ALA A 53 -20.20 -24.70 -0.22
C ALA A 53 -19.51 -24.48 -1.58
N GLN A 54 -18.33 -25.06 -1.81
CA GLN A 54 -17.67 -25.05 -3.14
C GLN A 54 -18.47 -25.85 -4.18
N ILE A 55 -19.15 -26.93 -3.79
CA ILE A 55 -20.12 -27.64 -4.63
C ILE A 55 -21.30 -26.73 -5.05
N LYS A 56 -21.60 -25.65 -4.33
CA LYS A 56 -22.54 -24.59 -4.75
C LYS A 56 -21.89 -23.46 -5.56
N ALA A 57 -20.57 -23.31 -5.54
CA ALA A 57 -19.84 -22.19 -6.15
C ALA A 57 -19.54 -22.35 -7.65
N GLN A 58 -19.96 -23.47 -8.29
CA GLN A 58 -19.64 -23.78 -9.69
C GLN A 58 -20.84 -24.22 -10.56
N GLN A 59 -22.08 -23.92 -10.17
CA GLN A 59 -23.24 -24.10 -11.07
C GLN A 59 -23.29 -23.02 -12.17
N PHE A 60 -22.32 -23.12 -13.08
CA PHE A 60 -22.27 -22.68 -14.47
C PHE A 60 -23.15 -21.50 -14.94
N SER A 61 -22.45 -20.54 -15.56
CA SER A 61 -22.87 -19.62 -16.62
C SER A 61 -23.26 -18.18 -16.25
N ARG A 62 -22.49 -17.25 -16.84
CA ARG A 62 -22.86 -15.91 -17.34
C ARG A 62 -23.51 -14.86 -16.42
N ASN A 63 -24.09 -15.19 -15.27
CA ASN A 63 -25.08 -14.30 -14.65
C ASN A 63 -24.67 -13.51 -13.40
N GLU A 64 -23.52 -13.77 -12.77
CA GLU A 64 -23.06 -13.05 -11.55
C GLU A 64 -21.75 -12.26 -11.72
N VAL A 65 -21.64 -11.49 -12.80
CA VAL A 65 -21.35 -10.06 -12.54
C VAL A 65 -22.62 -9.52 -11.92
N ASP A 66 -22.55 -8.78 -10.81
CA ASP A 66 -23.71 -8.47 -9.97
C ASP A 66 -24.94 -8.08 -10.81
N LYS A 67 -26.11 -8.53 -10.37
CA LYS A 67 -27.39 -8.42 -11.09
C LYS A 67 -27.74 -6.98 -11.48
N PHE A 68 -27.08 -6.01 -10.83
CA PHE A 68 -27.21 -4.57 -11.03
C PHE A 68 -26.16 -3.94 -11.98
N TYR A 69 -25.06 -4.61 -12.32
CA TYR A 69 -24.05 -4.06 -13.24
C TYR A 69 -24.51 -4.16 -14.71
N PRO A 70 -24.58 -3.04 -15.47
CA PRO A 70 -25.16 -3.01 -16.81
C PRO A 70 -24.29 -3.65 -17.91
N ARG A 71 -23.02 -4.00 -17.64
CA ARG A 71 -22.08 -4.63 -18.60
C ARG A 71 -21.96 -3.85 -19.93
N PRO A 72 -21.57 -2.56 -19.88
CA PRO A 72 -21.49 -1.71 -21.06
C PRO A 72 -20.50 -2.27 -22.10
N VAL A 73 -20.81 -2.07 -23.37
CA VAL A 73 -19.93 -2.40 -24.49
C VAL A 73 -18.78 -1.38 -24.53
N SER A 74 -17.55 -1.86 -24.70
CA SER A 74 -16.38 -1.00 -24.93
C SER A 74 -16.34 -0.56 -26.40
N ASP A 75 -16.48 0.75 -26.64
CA ASP A 75 -16.32 1.36 -27.96
C ASP A 75 -14.96 1.04 -28.59
N TRP A 76 -13.90 1.00 -27.77
CA TRP A 76 -12.57 0.55 -28.17
C TRP A 76 -12.59 -0.89 -28.69
N LYS A 77 -13.11 -1.86 -27.91
CA LYS A 77 -13.20 -3.26 -28.34
C LYS A 77 -14.05 -3.40 -29.61
N ALA A 78 -15.15 -2.66 -29.74
CA ALA A 78 -15.96 -2.68 -30.95
C ALA A 78 -15.20 -2.16 -32.19
N THR A 79 -14.39 -1.11 -32.02
CA THR A 79 -13.53 -0.55 -33.07
C THR A 79 -12.43 -1.55 -33.48
N GLU A 80 -11.76 -2.16 -32.50
CA GLU A 80 -10.79 -3.25 -32.69
C GLU A 80 -11.39 -4.42 -33.49
N LYS A 81 -12.54 -4.97 -33.03
CA LYS A 81 -13.24 -6.03 -33.76
C LYS A 81 -13.48 -5.64 -35.22
N SER A 82 -14.00 -4.43 -35.47
CA SER A 82 -14.28 -3.95 -36.82
C SER A 82 -13.03 -3.91 -37.73
N ILE A 83 -11.91 -3.40 -37.22
CA ILE A 83 -10.62 -3.32 -37.94
C ILE A 83 -10.13 -4.72 -38.30
N TYR A 84 -10.05 -5.64 -37.32
CA TYR A 84 -9.50 -6.99 -37.56
C TYR A 84 -10.46 -7.90 -38.34
N GLN A 85 -11.77 -7.71 -38.22
CA GLN A 85 -12.74 -8.35 -39.11
C GLN A 85 -12.59 -7.87 -40.56
N LYS A 86 -12.35 -6.57 -40.79
CA LYS A 86 -12.08 -6.01 -42.13
C LYS A 86 -10.78 -6.57 -42.70
N LEU A 87 -9.71 -6.63 -41.90
CA LEU A 87 -8.42 -7.20 -42.28
C LEU A 87 -8.56 -8.67 -42.73
N LEU A 88 -9.19 -9.52 -41.91
CA LEU A 88 -9.41 -10.93 -42.24
C LEU A 88 -10.41 -11.16 -43.39
N SER A 89 -11.24 -10.17 -43.75
CA SER A 89 -12.12 -10.25 -44.92
C SER A 89 -11.36 -10.23 -46.27
N GLY A 90 -10.06 -9.92 -46.27
CA GLY A 90 -9.20 -10.07 -47.46
C GLY A 90 -8.83 -11.52 -47.77
N GLY A 91 -9.03 -12.45 -46.83
CA GLY A 91 -8.69 -13.86 -46.97
C GLY A 91 -9.85 -14.76 -47.38
N LYS A 92 -9.52 -16.03 -47.61
CA LYS A 92 -10.49 -17.13 -47.71
C LYS A 92 -10.03 -18.27 -46.83
N PHE A 93 -10.92 -18.76 -45.97
CA PHE A 93 -10.59 -19.72 -44.93
C PHE A 93 -11.60 -20.87 -44.93
N ASP A 94 -11.12 -22.08 -44.65
CA ASP A 94 -11.94 -23.28 -44.60
C ASP A 94 -12.49 -23.53 -43.18
N VAL A 95 -11.66 -23.30 -42.16
CA VAL A 95 -11.96 -23.55 -40.75
C VAL A 95 -11.73 -22.30 -39.91
N LEU A 96 -12.71 -21.97 -39.05
CA LEU A 96 -12.56 -20.98 -37.99
C LEU A 96 -12.42 -21.71 -36.66
N ILE A 97 -11.33 -21.44 -35.94
CA ILE A 97 -11.17 -21.87 -34.56
C ILE A 97 -11.54 -20.68 -33.68
N VAL A 98 -12.56 -20.84 -32.87
CA VAL A 98 -13.01 -19.83 -31.92
C VAL A 98 -12.03 -19.83 -30.73
N PRO A 99 -11.57 -18.65 -30.25
CA PRO A 99 -10.75 -18.56 -29.05
C PRO A 99 -11.34 -19.37 -27.89
N PHE A 100 -10.52 -20.17 -27.21
CA PHE A 100 -10.98 -21.07 -26.15
C PHE A 100 -11.76 -20.30 -25.07
N GLN A 101 -13.00 -20.70 -24.85
CA GLN A 101 -13.91 -20.09 -23.89
C GLN A 101 -13.82 -20.78 -22.53
N VAL A 102 -14.30 -20.09 -21.49
CA VAL A 102 -14.35 -20.62 -20.13
C VAL A 102 -15.53 -21.57 -19.95
N GLN A 103 -15.25 -22.77 -19.44
CA GLN A 103 -16.18 -23.60 -18.67
C GLN A 103 -15.66 -23.71 -17.23
N GLU A 104 -16.48 -24.01 -16.22
CA GLU A 104 -16.01 -24.12 -14.82
C GLU A 104 -15.26 -22.84 -14.33
N TYR A 105 -14.17 -22.99 -13.54
CA TYR A 105 -13.23 -21.89 -13.30
C TYR A 105 -12.25 -21.75 -14.47
N ALA A 106 -11.81 -20.53 -14.77
CA ALA A 106 -11.03 -20.29 -15.98
C ALA A 106 -9.56 -20.69 -15.86
N LEU A 107 -9.03 -21.27 -16.93
CA LEU A 107 -7.63 -21.05 -17.24
C LEU A 107 -7.45 -19.61 -17.73
N ASP A 108 -6.33 -19.00 -17.38
CA ASP A 108 -6.04 -17.60 -17.68
C ASP A 108 -6.03 -17.28 -19.20
N ARG A 109 -6.07 -15.98 -19.54
CA ARG A 109 -6.17 -15.55 -20.94
C ARG A 109 -5.02 -16.05 -21.83
N PRO A 110 -3.73 -16.10 -21.40
CA PRO A 110 -2.66 -16.63 -22.25
C PRO A 110 -2.76 -18.13 -22.45
N THR A 111 -3.13 -18.91 -21.42
CA THR A 111 -3.29 -20.36 -21.57
C THR A 111 -4.38 -20.68 -22.59
N ARG A 112 -5.53 -20.02 -22.53
CA ARG A 112 -6.62 -20.19 -23.51
C ARG A 112 -6.21 -19.73 -24.92
N SER A 113 -5.51 -18.61 -25.03
CA SER A 113 -4.98 -18.08 -26.29
C SER A 113 -3.99 -19.06 -26.94
N LEU A 114 -3.07 -19.62 -26.16
CA LEU A 114 -2.06 -20.56 -26.62
C LEU A 114 -2.67 -21.92 -27.03
N MET A 115 -3.62 -22.47 -26.25
CA MET A 115 -4.39 -23.66 -26.67
C MET A 115 -5.10 -23.46 -28.02
N THR A 116 -5.62 -22.25 -28.27
CA THR A 116 -6.23 -21.86 -29.55
C THR A 116 -5.19 -21.85 -30.68
N ALA A 117 -4.03 -21.25 -30.45
CA ALA A 117 -2.98 -21.08 -31.45
C ALA A 117 -2.28 -22.40 -31.81
N GLU A 118 -2.05 -23.29 -30.83
CA GLU A 118 -1.51 -24.63 -31.06
C GLU A 118 -2.45 -25.49 -31.91
N LEU A 119 -3.76 -25.41 -31.65
CA LEU A 119 -4.76 -26.10 -32.48
C LEU A 119 -4.80 -25.54 -33.90
N ALA A 120 -4.69 -24.21 -34.06
CA ALA A 120 -4.65 -23.56 -35.36
C ALA A 120 -3.43 -23.96 -36.19
N LEU A 121 -2.25 -23.97 -35.58
CA LEU A 121 -1.01 -24.45 -36.21
C LEU A 121 -1.12 -25.92 -36.61
N ALA A 122 -1.58 -26.78 -35.70
CA ALA A 122 -1.65 -28.22 -35.96
C ALA A 122 -2.65 -28.58 -37.07
N ILE A 123 -3.82 -27.92 -37.12
CA ILE A 123 -4.80 -28.10 -38.20
C ILE A 123 -4.27 -27.53 -39.53
N SER A 124 -3.53 -26.41 -39.50
CA SER A 124 -2.90 -25.84 -40.69
C SER A 124 -1.78 -26.75 -41.24
N ALA A 125 -1.00 -27.38 -40.36
CA ALA A 125 0.10 -28.29 -40.71
C ALA A 125 -0.36 -29.60 -41.37
N ALA A 126 -1.60 -30.04 -41.14
CA ALA A 126 -2.18 -31.28 -41.70
C ALA A 126 -2.50 -31.25 -43.22
N GLN A 127 -1.99 -30.23 -43.94
CA GLN A 127 -2.01 -30.07 -45.41
C GLN A 127 -3.33 -30.45 -46.13
N LYS A 128 -4.38 -29.66 -45.92
CA LYS A 128 -5.57 -29.55 -46.82
C LYS A 128 -6.52 -28.37 -46.56
N THR A 129 -6.21 -27.50 -45.58
CA THR A 129 -7.20 -26.64 -44.94
C THR A 129 -6.61 -25.27 -44.62
N HIS A 130 -7.25 -24.18 -45.07
CA HIS A 130 -6.82 -22.82 -44.74
C HIS A 130 -7.42 -22.37 -43.41
N VAL A 131 -6.55 -22.05 -42.45
CA VAL A 131 -6.91 -21.57 -41.10
C VAL A 131 -6.38 -20.13 -40.96
N PRO A 132 -7.19 -19.16 -40.47
CA PRO A 132 -6.71 -17.81 -40.19
C PRO A 132 -5.75 -17.79 -38.98
N ASP A 133 -4.92 -16.75 -38.89
CA ASP A 133 -4.10 -16.52 -37.71
C ASP A 133 -5.00 -16.32 -36.47
N SER A 134 -4.77 -17.13 -35.43
CA SER A 134 -5.58 -17.16 -34.21
C SER A 134 -5.54 -15.86 -33.41
N TYR A 135 -4.45 -15.09 -33.48
CA TYR A 135 -4.33 -13.79 -32.81
C TYR A 135 -5.14 -12.71 -33.53
N LEU A 136 -5.18 -12.76 -34.86
CA LEU A 136 -6.06 -11.88 -35.64
C LEU A 136 -7.53 -12.24 -35.41
N VAL A 137 -7.87 -13.54 -35.32
CA VAL A 137 -9.22 -13.99 -34.96
C VAL A 137 -9.61 -13.52 -33.56
N ALA A 138 -8.70 -13.59 -32.59
CA ALA A 138 -8.94 -13.07 -31.24
C ALA A 138 -9.25 -11.56 -31.28
N ARG A 139 -8.42 -10.73 -31.93
CA ARG A 139 -8.74 -9.28 -32.08
C ARG A 139 -10.05 -9.04 -32.85
N ALA A 140 -10.39 -9.86 -33.85
CA ALA A 140 -11.62 -9.75 -34.62
C ALA A 140 -12.91 -10.15 -33.87
N LEU A 141 -12.81 -11.03 -32.86
CA LEU A 141 -13.96 -11.53 -32.10
C LEU A 141 -14.07 -10.97 -30.67
N GLY A 142 -12.97 -10.48 -30.09
CA GLY A 142 -12.88 -10.02 -28.71
C GLY A 142 -11.71 -10.69 -27.97
N ASP A 143 -10.52 -10.09 -28.03
CA ASP A 143 -9.33 -10.70 -27.43
C ASP A 143 -9.44 -10.75 -25.89
N GLY A 144 -8.98 -11.87 -25.32
CA GLY A 144 -9.09 -12.18 -23.90
C GLY A 144 -10.48 -12.56 -23.40
N ASP A 145 -11.56 -12.28 -24.14
CA ASP A 145 -12.94 -12.46 -23.68
C ASP A 145 -13.18 -13.91 -23.18
N ARG A 146 -13.89 -14.04 -22.05
CA ARG A 146 -14.12 -15.34 -21.39
C ARG A 146 -15.16 -16.19 -22.12
N VAL A 147 -16.15 -15.53 -22.73
CA VAL A 147 -17.24 -16.15 -23.52
C VAL A 147 -17.65 -15.20 -24.64
N LEU A 148 -17.85 -15.71 -25.85
CA LEU A 148 -18.25 -14.94 -27.03
C LEU A 148 -19.76 -15.08 -27.31
N ASP A 149 -20.34 -14.15 -28.08
CA ASP A 149 -21.71 -14.31 -28.60
C ASP A 149 -21.68 -15.16 -29.87
N PRO A 150 -22.36 -16.33 -29.91
CA PRO A 150 -22.41 -17.16 -31.10
C PRO A 150 -22.91 -16.44 -32.36
N ARG A 151 -23.76 -15.42 -32.21
CA ARG A 151 -24.29 -14.63 -33.33
C ARG A 151 -23.21 -13.78 -33.99
N GLU A 152 -22.29 -13.20 -33.20
CA GLU A 152 -21.14 -12.47 -33.73
C GLU A 152 -20.18 -13.42 -34.45
N VAL A 153 -19.93 -14.60 -33.86
CA VAL A 153 -19.06 -15.63 -34.46
C VAL A 153 -19.62 -16.15 -35.78
N TYR A 154 -20.92 -16.48 -35.87
CA TYR A 154 -21.55 -16.93 -37.12
C TYR A 154 -21.51 -15.84 -38.20
N SER A 155 -21.85 -14.60 -37.84
CA SER A 155 -21.80 -13.45 -38.75
C SER A 155 -20.39 -13.23 -39.32
N PHE A 156 -19.36 -13.33 -38.47
CA PHE A 156 -17.97 -13.24 -38.90
C PHE A 156 -17.53 -14.44 -39.77
N ALA A 157 -17.93 -15.65 -39.40
CA ALA A 157 -17.65 -16.87 -40.15
C ALA A 157 -18.27 -16.85 -41.56
N ASP A 158 -19.47 -16.29 -41.70
CA ASP A 158 -20.11 -16.05 -43.00
C ASP A 158 -19.34 -15.00 -43.82
N LYS A 159 -18.92 -13.89 -43.20
CA LYS A 159 -18.19 -12.80 -43.86
C LYS A 159 -16.86 -13.25 -44.50
N ILE A 160 -16.16 -14.20 -43.90
CA ILE A 160 -14.85 -14.70 -44.38
C ILE A 160 -14.93 -16.09 -45.07
N GLY A 161 -16.14 -16.59 -45.33
CA GLY A 161 -16.38 -17.78 -46.16
C GLY A 161 -16.14 -19.15 -45.51
N ILE A 162 -16.16 -19.21 -44.17
CA ILE A 162 -15.87 -20.42 -43.38
C ILE A 162 -16.82 -21.57 -43.72
N LYS A 163 -16.30 -22.81 -43.76
CA LYS A 163 -17.09 -24.04 -43.96
C LYS A 163 -17.37 -24.77 -42.65
N LYS A 164 -16.43 -24.69 -41.69
CA LYS A 164 -16.46 -25.39 -40.40
C LYS A 164 -16.00 -24.48 -39.26
N ILE A 165 -16.76 -24.45 -38.16
CA ILE A 165 -16.38 -23.76 -36.93
C ILE A 165 -15.97 -24.79 -35.88
N ILE A 166 -14.87 -24.55 -35.21
CA ILE A 166 -14.37 -25.35 -34.07
C ILE A 166 -14.42 -24.47 -32.83
N TRP A 167 -15.21 -24.88 -31.85
CA TRP A 167 -15.35 -24.23 -30.56
C TRP A 167 -14.52 -24.97 -29.51
N GLY A 168 -13.59 -24.27 -28.87
CA GLY A 168 -12.91 -24.75 -27.67
C GLY A 168 -13.57 -24.21 -26.39
N TYR A 169 -13.71 -25.07 -25.39
CA TYR A 169 -14.07 -24.71 -24.02
C TYR A 169 -13.10 -25.38 -23.05
N VAL A 170 -12.58 -24.65 -22.06
CA VAL A 170 -11.66 -25.19 -21.05
C VAL A 170 -11.85 -24.53 -19.68
N GLY A 171 -11.56 -25.27 -18.62
CA GLY A 171 -11.44 -24.75 -17.26
C GLY A 171 -11.16 -25.84 -16.24
N HIS A 172 -11.23 -25.52 -14.95
CA HIS A 172 -10.82 -26.39 -13.86
C HIS A 172 -11.72 -26.33 -12.62
N ASN A 173 -11.55 -27.31 -11.74
CA ASN A 173 -12.35 -27.52 -10.53
C ASN A 173 -11.67 -27.08 -9.22
N ARG A 174 -10.62 -26.23 -9.29
CA ARG A 174 -9.72 -25.86 -8.17
C ARG A 174 -9.02 -27.04 -7.43
N ALA A 175 -9.19 -28.29 -7.86
CA ALA A 175 -8.53 -29.48 -7.33
C ALA A 175 -7.48 -30.06 -8.30
N ASN A 176 -6.79 -29.19 -9.06
CA ASN A 176 -5.78 -29.53 -10.06
C ASN A 176 -6.25 -30.52 -11.15
N GLN A 177 -7.55 -30.50 -11.46
CA GLN A 177 -8.12 -31.18 -12.63
C GLN A 177 -8.78 -30.16 -13.56
N MET A 178 -8.54 -30.29 -14.86
CA MET A 178 -9.20 -29.54 -15.90
C MET A 178 -10.17 -30.40 -16.70
N SER A 179 -11.13 -29.72 -17.32
CA SER A 179 -12.08 -30.26 -18.28
C SER A 179 -11.98 -29.48 -19.59
N LEU A 180 -12.00 -30.20 -20.69
CA LEU A 180 -11.86 -29.69 -22.05
C LEU A 180 -13.03 -30.18 -22.91
N SER A 181 -13.72 -29.27 -23.57
CA SER A 181 -14.75 -29.62 -24.57
C SER A 181 -14.40 -29.02 -25.92
N VAL A 182 -14.49 -29.82 -26.98
CA VAL A 182 -14.32 -29.34 -28.35
C VAL A 182 -15.57 -29.68 -29.15
N LYS A 183 -16.20 -28.65 -29.72
CA LYS A 183 -17.41 -28.78 -30.55
C LYS A 183 -17.11 -28.38 -31.99
N VAL A 184 -17.45 -29.24 -32.94
CA VAL A 184 -17.38 -28.93 -34.38
C VAL A 184 -18.78 -28.62 -34.87
N GLU A 185 -18.92 -27.55 -35.65
CA GLU A 185 -20.15 -27.18 -36.36
C GLU A 185 -19.85 -27.02 -37.86
N GLU A 186 -20.70 -27.60 -38.70
CA GLU A 186 -20.65 -27.45 -40.15
C GLU A 186 -21.90 -26.73 -40.65
N ARG A 187 -21.85 -26.09 -41.82
CA ARG A 187 -23.03 -25.44 -42.41
C ARG A 187 -24.17 -26.45 -42.58
N ASN A 188 -25.38 -26.06 -42.21
CA ASN A 188 -26.56 -26.92 -42.37
C ASN A 188 -26.99 -27.06 -43.85
N SER A 189 -28.05 -27.81 -44.13
CA SER A 189 -28.58 -28.03 -45.49
C SER A 189 -28.93 -26.75 -46.26
N ASN A 190 -29.15 -25.64 -45.57
CA ASN A 190 -29.47 -24.33 -46.15
C ASN A 190 -28.22 -23.44 -46.29
N GLY A 191 -27.02 -23.99 -46.04
CA GLY A 191 -25.75 -23.29 -46.19
C GLY A 191 -25.42 -22.29 -45.07
N ILE A 192 -26.11 -22.32 -43.93
CA ILE A 192 -25.93 -21.35 -42.82
C ILE A 192 -25.45 -22.03 -41.53
N PHE A 193 -24.78 -21.26 -40.66
CA PHE A 193 -24.53 -21.65 -39.27
C PHE A 193 -25.69 -21.19 -38.38
N ASN A 194 -26.24 -22.10 -37.57
CA ASN A 194 -27.26 -21.78 -36.56
C ASN A 194 -27.27 -22.87 -35.46
N ALA A 195 -28.10 -22.67 -34.42
CA ALA A 195 -28.22 -23.62 -33.30
C ALA A 195 -28.79 -25.01 -33.68
N GLN A 196 -29.21 -25.20 -34.94
CA GLN A 196 -29.75 -26.45 -35.49
C GLN A 196 -28.76 -27.10 -36.48
N ALA A 197 -27.56 -26.55 -36.63
CA ALA A 197 -26.52 -27.08 -37.49
C ALA A 197 -26.01 -28.44 -36.99
N THR A 198 -25.59 -29.30 -37.92
CA THR A 198 -24.94 -30.57 -37.60
C THR A 198 -23.71 -30.28 -36.76
N SER A 199 -23.68 -30.83 -35.55
CA SER A 199 -22.57 -30.63 -34.63
C SER A 199 -22.15 -31.91 -33.93
N SER A 200 -20.86 -32.02 -33.65
CA SER A 200 -20.28 -33.06 -32.80
C SER A 200 -19.62 -32.39 -31.61
N LEU A 201 -19.74 -33.01 -30.43
CA LEU A 201 -19.13 -32.55 -29.19
C LEU A 201 -18.31 -33.69 -28.61
N LYS A 202 -17.00 -33.48 -28.47
CA LYS A 202 -16.12 -34.36 -27.69
C LYS A 202 -15.78 -33.64 -26.39
N LYS A 203 -15.87 -34.39 -25.29
CA LYS A 203 -15.42 -33.97 -23.97
C LYS A 203 -14.24 -34.81 -23.51
N PHE A 204 -13.39 -34.19 -22.71
CA PHE A 204 -12.31 -34.79 -21.96
C PHE A 204 -12.39 -34.22 -20.54
N GLU A 205 -12.62 -35.04 -19.53
CA GLU A 205 -12.91 -34.63 -18.15
C GLU A 205 -11.90 -35.29 -17.19
N HIS A 206 -11.71 -34.71 -16.00
CA HIS A 206 -10.77 -35.19 -14.97
C HIS A 206 -9.27 -35.20 -15.37
N ILE A 207 -8.86 -34.31 -16.27
CA ILE A 207 -7.48 -34.21 -16.75
C ILE A 207 -6.61 -33.58 -15.65
N SER A 208 -5.70 -34.32 -15.05
CA SER A 208 -4.85 -33.80 -13.98
C SER A 208 -3.73 -32.89 -14.51
N PHE A 209 -3.40 -31.83 -13.77
CA PHE A 209 -2.26 -30.93 -14.02
C PHE A 209 -1.55 -30.59 -12.70
N SER A 210 -0.43 -29.85 -12.74
CA SER A 210 0.22 -29.30 -11.55
C SER A 210 0.85 -27.93 -11.81
N ASP A 211 1.48 -27.33 -10.79
CA ASP A 211 2.26 -26.10 -10.94
C ASP A 211 3.50 -26.32 -11.84
N GLU A 212 4.11 -27.51 -11.76
CA GLU A 212 5.28 -27.96 -12.53
C GLU A 212 4.92 -28.50 -13.92
N GLN A 213 3.73 -29.07 -14.08
CA GLN A 213 3.15 -29.53 -15.36
C GLN A 213 1.83 -28.78 -15.62
N PRO A 214 1.91 -27.52 -16.09
CA PRO A 214 0.74 -26.66 -16.22
C PRO A 214 -0.22 -27.14 -17.32
N PRO A 215 -1.49 -26.69 -17.30
CA PRO A 215 -2.53 -27.08 -18.26
C PRO A 215 -2.11 -27.04 -19.73
N ILE A 216 -1.23 -26.11 -20.14
CA ILE A 216 -0.75 -26.06 -21.52
C ILE A 216 0.16 -27.25 -21.90
N GLU A 217 1.06 -27.70 -21.03
CA GLU A 217 1.89 -28.89 -21.28
C GLU A 217 1.02 -30.15 -21.37
N ILE A 218 0.01 -30.24 -20.49
CA ILE A 218 -0.94 -31.36 -20.53
C ILE A 218 -1.76 -31.32 -21.81
N TYR A 219 -2.23 -30.15 -22.23
CA TYR A 219 -2.95 -29.97 -23.50
C TYR A 219 -2.10 -30.33 -24.73
N GLN A 220 -0.83 -29.92 -24.78
CA GLN A 220 0.11 -30.34 -25.82
C GLN A 220 0.20 -31.88 -25.93
N SER A 221 0.24 -32.58 -24.79
CA SER A 221 0.25 -34.05 -24.77
C SER A 221 -1.06 -34.69 -25.27
N MET A 222 -2.18 -33.99 -25.12
CA MET A 222 -3.51 -34.43 -25.59
C MET A 222 -3.80 -34.06 -27.05
N LEU A 223 -3.05 -33.14 -27.64
CA LEU A 223 -3.30 -32.61 -28.98
C LEU A 223 -3.46 -33.69 -30.07
N PRO A 224 -2.71 -34.82 -30.09
CA PRO A 224 -2.95 -35.90 -31.04
C PRO A 224 -4.33 -36.58 -30.90
N GLU A 225 -4.86 -36.74 -29.68
CA GLU A 225 -6.21 -37.29 -29.45
C GLU A 225 -7.28 -36.27 -29.86
N ILE A 226 -7.06 -34.98 -29.58
CA ILE A 226 -7.95 -33.89 -29.95
C ILE A 226 -8.07 -33.79 -31.48
N LEU A 227 -6.96 -33.82 -32.23
CA LEU A 227 -6.98 -33.85 -33.70
C LEU A 227 -7.69 -35.09 -34.25
N THR A 228 -7.46 -36.25 -33.65
CA THR A 228 -8.16 -37.50 -34.03
C THR A 228 -9.67 -37.36 -33.85
N ALA A 229 -10.12 -36.79 -32.73
CA ALA A 229 -11.53 -36.51 -32.48
C ALA A 229 -12.14 -35.45 -33.42
N LEU A 230 -11.31 -34.56 -33.99
CA LEU A 230 -11.70 -33.58 -35.01
C LEU A 230 -11.69 -34.15 -36.44
N GLY A 231 -11.21 -35.38 -36.64
CA GLY A 231 -11.02 -35.99 -37.96
C GLY A 231 -9.86 -35.36 -38.76
N VAL A 232 -8.87 -34.82 -38.06
CA VAL A 232 -7.67 -34.18 -38.65
C VAL A 232 -6.49 -35.12 -38.51
N ASP A 233 -5.70 -35.26 -39.58
CA ASP A 233 -4.46 -36.05 -39.55
C ASP A 233 -3.44 -35.41 -38.58
N ASN A 234 -2.88 -36.23 -37.70
CA ASN A 234 -1.90 -35.82 -36.69
C ASN A 234 -0.47 -36.26 -37.03
N SER A 235 -0.24 -36.87 -38.21
CA SER A 235 1.10 -37.30 -38.65
C SER A 235 2.15 -36.17 -38.57
N ALA A 236 1.76 -34.93 -38.89
CA ALA A 236 2.60 -33.74 -38.80
C ALA A 236 3.13 -33.45 -37.38
N LEU A 237 2.39 -33.80 -36.32
CA LEU A 237 2.87 -33.67 -34.93
C LEU A 237 3.96 -34.70 -34.58
N THR A 238 4.01 -35.82 -35.31
CA THR A 238 4.99 -36.89 -35.12
C THR A 238 6.23 -36.73 -36.00
N ALA A 239 6.31 -35.66 -36.81
CA ALA A 239 7.46 -35.36 -37.63
C ALA A 239 8.72 -35.11 -36.76
N PRO A 240 9.92 -35.52 -37.22
CA PRO A 240 11.16 -35.26 -36.47
C PRO A 240 11.38 -33.76 -36.26
N LYS A 241 11.49 -33.35 -34.99
CA LYS A 241 11.85 -31.97 -34.62
C LYS A 241 13.32 -31.71 -34.94
N SER A 242 13.64 -30.49 -35.39
CA SER A 242 15.02 -30.11 -35.69
C SER A 242 15.79 -29.75 -34.43
N GLU A 243 17.05 -30.14 -34.36
CA GLU A 243 18.01 -29.43 -33.50
C GLU A 243 18.14 -27.99 -34.00
N SER A 244 17.99 -27.01 -33.11
CA SER A 244 18.15 -25.59 -33.41
C SER A 244 19.00 -24.92 -32.33
N ARG A 245 19.85 -23.99 -32.73
CA ARG A 245 20.66 -23.16 -31.82
C ARG A 245 20.78 -21.78 -32.43
N PHE A 246 20.62 -20.75 -31.61
CA PHE A 246 20.78 -19.37 -32.06
C PHE A 246 21.70 -18.58 -31.14
N ASP A 247 22.91 -18.33 -31.64
CA ASP A 247 23.98 -17.64 -30.93
C ASP A 247 24.48 -16.49 -31.82
N VAL A 248 23.80 -15.34 -31.72
CA VAL A 248 24.10 -14.14 -32.50
C VAL A 248 24.69 -13.06 -31.58
N ALA A 249 25.87 -12.58 -31.97
CA ALA A 249 26.67 -11.63 -31.22
C ALA A 249 26.13 -10.19 -31.27
N GLU A 250 25.43 -9.80 -32.34
CA GLU A 250 25.01 -8.41 -32.61
C GLU A 250 23.51 -8.33 -32.94
N LEU A 251 22.85 -7.24 -32.53
CA LEU A 251 21.48 -6.94 -32.95
C LEU A 251 21.46 -6.67 -34.47
N PRO A 252 20.40 -7.02 -35.20
CA PRO A 252 20.28 -6.60 -36.60
C PRO A 252 20.14 -5.08 -36.70
N PRO A 253 20.40 -4.45 -37.88
CA PRO A 253 20.43 -2.98 -38.01
C PRO A 253 19.16 -2.24 -37.56
N SER A 254 18.00 -2.91 -37.57
CA SER A 254 16.75 -2.45 -36.96
C SER A 254 15.88 -3.65 -36.53
N PRO A 255 14.82 -3.43 -35.72
CA PRO A 255 13.86 -4.48 -35.36
C PRO A 255 13.11 -5.04 -36.56
N LEU A 256 12.81 -4.25 -37.60
CA LEU A 256 12.19 -4.76 -38.82
C LEU A 256 13.08 -5.79 -39.53
N ALA A 257 14.41 -5.65 -39.44
CA ALA A 257 15.36 -6.62 -39.98
C ALA A 257 15.45 -7.94 -39.18
N MET A 258 14.68 -8.11 -38.10
CA MET A 258 14.46 -9.42 -37.46
C MET A 258 13.45 -10.29 -38.24
N VAL A 259 12.58 -9.68 -39.06
CA VAL A 259 11.55 -10.41 -39.84
C VAL A 259 12.23 -11.27 -40.90
N ASN A 260 11.85 -12.55 -40.97
CA ASN A 260 12.48 -13.50 -41.89
C ASN A 260 11.49 -14.58 -42.35
N GLU A 261 11.47 -14.85 -43.66
CA GLU A 261 10.55 -15.84 -44.25
C GLU A 261 10.90 -17.28 -43.85
N LYS A 262 12.20 -17.58 -43.67
CA LYS A 262 12.68 -18.91 -43.29
C LYS A 262 12.62 -19.08 -41.78
N GLN A 263 11.87 -20.09 -41.31
CA GLN A 263 11.80 -20.47 -39.89
C GLN A 263 13.18 -20.86 -39.34
N GLU A 264 13.46 -20.43 -38.11
CA GLU A 264 14.58 -20.91 -37.30
C GLU A 264 14.15 -20.91 -35.81
N PRO A 265 13.72 -22.06 -35.25
CA PRO A 265 12.98 -22.12 -33.99
C PRO A 265 13.63 -21.34 -32.83
N ALA A 266 14.94 -21.53 -32.60
CA ALA A 266 15.66 -20.84 -31.52
C ALA A 266 15.79 -19.33 -31.74
N ARG A 267 15.89 -18.87 -33.01
CA ARG A 267 15.90 -17.44 -33.36
C ARG A 267 14.56 -16.82 -33.06
N ASP A 268 13.50 -17.42 -33.62
CA ASP A 268 12.15 -16.87 -33.59
C ASP A 268 11.65 -16.79 -32.13
N ALA A 269 11.89 -17.84 -31.35
CA ALA A 269 11.63 -17.85 -29.90
C ALA A 269 12.38 -16.74 -29.15
N LEU A 270 13.68 -16.52 -29.44
CA LEU A 270 14.49 -15.48 -28.79
C LEU A 270 14.07 -14.06 -29.18
N TYR A 271 13.70 -13.84 -30.45
CA TYR A 271 13.22 -12.54 -30.92
C TYR A 271 11.87 -12.18 -30.30
N PHE A 272 10.94 -13.13 -30.18
CA PHE A 272 9.71 -12.90 -29.41
C PHE A 272 10.00 -12.57 -27.94
N GLN A 273 10.97 -13.24 -27.30
CA GLN A 273 11.37 -12.91 -25.92
C GLN A 273 12.03 -11.52 -25.80
N LEU A 274 12.75 -11.07 -26.82
CA LEU A 274 13.26 -9.70 -26.88
C LEU A 274 12.11 -8.69 -26.97
N LEU A 275 11.12 -8.91 -27.85
CA LEU A 275 9.95 -8.03 -27.95
C LEU A 275 9.12 -8.01 -26.65
N ALA A 276 8.95 -9.16 -26.01
CA ALA A 276 8.31 -9.26 -24.69
C ALA A 276 9.06 -8.45 -23.62
N ALA A 277 10.39 -8.52 -23.59
CA ALA A 277 11.22 -7.78 -22.64
C ALA A 277 11.32 -6.26 -22.95
N LEU A 278 11.02 -5.84 -24.18
CA LEU A 278 10.92 -4.43 -24.60
C LEU A 278 9.50 -3.86 -24.49
N THR A 279 8.49 -4.70 -24.24
CA THR A 279 7.10 -4.28 -24.04
C THR A 279 6.94 -3.65 -22.65
N PRO A 280 6.28 -2.48 -22.51
CA PRO A 280 6.01 -1.89 -21.20
C PRO A 280 5.24 -2.83 -20.29
N HIS A 281 5.51 -2.81 -18.98
CA HIS A 281 4.85 -3.66 -18.00
C HIS A 281 3.31 -3.54 -18.04
N ASP A 282 2.81 -2.32 -18.17
CA ASP A 282 1.37 -2.06 -18.22
C ASP A 282 0.74 -2.58 -19.53
N ALA A 283 1.52 -2.81 -20.60
CA ALA A 283 1.05 -3.35 -21.88
C ALA A 283 1.03 -4.90 -21.90
N GLU A 284 0.60 -5.48 -20.78
CA GLU A 284 0.65 -6.91 -20.43
C GLU A 284 0.16 -7.84 -21.56
N ARG A 285 -0.99 -7.54 -22.19
CA ARG A 285 -1.55 -8.42 -23.24
C ARG A 285 -0.63 -8.56 -24.46
N THR A 286 0.13 -7.53 -24.79
CA THR A 286 1.11 -7.58 -25.89
C THR A 286 2.34 -8.41 -25.49
N GLN A 287 2.80 -8.29 -24.24
CA GLN A 287 3.88 -9.10 -23.70
C GLN A 287 3.50 -10.59 -23.63
N GLU A 288 2.28 -10.90 -23.18
CA GLU A 288 1.70 -12.25 -23.19
C GLU A 288 1.72 -12.86 -24.59
N ARG A 289 1.17 -12.17 -25.60
CA ARG A 289 1.14 -12.68 -26.99
C ARG A 289 2.54 -13.00 -27.52
N PHE A 290 3.56 -12.19 -27.19
CA PHE A 290 4.94 -12.50 -27.57
C PHE A 290 5.50 -13.72 -26.80
N ALA A 291 5.20 -13.87 -25.51
CA ALA A 291 5.60 -15.05 -24.75
C ALA A 291 4.89 -16.34 -25.24
N GLU A 292 3.62 -16.26 -25.61
CA GLU A 292 2.86 -17.33 -26.25
C GLU A 292 3.49 -17.73 -27.60
N LYS A 293 3.72 -16.76 -28.50
CA LYS A 293 4.38 -17.00 -29.79
C LYS A 293 5.79 -17.57 -29.65
N SER A 294 6.51 -17.20 -28.59
CA SER A 294 7.80 -17.82 -28.25
C SER A 294 7.66 -19.31 -27.95
N LEU A 295 6.63 -19.74 -27.21
CA LEU A 295 6.34 -21.17 -27.02
C LEU A 295 5.96 -21.86 -28.33
N LEU A 296 5.16 -21.23 -29.19
CA LEU A 296 4.82 -21.77 -30.51
C LEU A 296 6.06 -22.02 -31.38
N ALA A 297 7.01 -21.08 -31.41
CA ALA A 297 8.29 -21.27 -32.08
C ALA A 297 9.12 -22.43 -31.49
N ILE A 298 9.04 -22.66 -30.18
CA ILE A 298 9.73 -23.77 -29.49
C ILE A 298 9.09 -25.14 -29.80
N LEU A 299 7.83 -25.21 -30.25
CA LEU A 299 7.17 -26.50 -30.53
C LEU A 299 7.86 -27.32 -31.63
N SER A 300 8.47 -26.68 -32.63
CA SER A 300 9.22 -27.34 -33.70
C SER A 300 10.68 -27.69 -33.34
N MET A 301 11.14 -27.28 -32.16
CA MET A 301 12.50 -27.48 -31.66
C MET A 301 12.66 -28.83 -30.93
N SER A 302 13.75 -29.56 -31.19
CA SER A 302 14.10 -30.77 -30.44
C SER A 302 14.44 -30.43 -28.98
N PRO A 303 13.96 -31.20 -27.98
CA PRO A 303 14.34 -31.03 -26.57
C PRO A 303 15.84 -31.15 -26.30
N ASP A 304 16.58 -31.87 -27.14
CA ASP A 304 18.05 -32.02 -27.06
C ASP A 304 18.81 -30.77 -27.53
N SER A 305 18.10 -29.80 -28.12
CA SER A 305 18.69 -28.55 -28.62
C SER A 305 19.32 -27.72 -27.48
N PRO A 306 20.53 -27.16 -27.65
CA PRO A 306 21.25 -26.46 -26.58
C PRO A 306 20.48 -25.32 -25.90
N ASP A 307 19.65 -24.59 -26.66
CA ASP A 307 18.88 -23.45 -26.15
C ASP A 307 17.47 -23.82 -25.64
N TYR A 308 17.02 -25.08 -25.77
CA TYR A 308 15.63 -25.48 -25.53
C TYR A 308 15.16 -25.14 -24.10
N ARG A 309 15.92 -25.58 -23.09
CA ARG A 309 15.55 -25.40 -21.67
C ARG A 309 15.45 -23.92 -21.30
N VAL A 310 16.45 -23.11 -21.69
CA VAL A 310 16.48 -21.68 -21.32
C VAL A 310 15.39 -20.88 -22.05
N LEU A 311 15.12 -21.18 -23.33
CA LEU A 311 14.05 -20.52 -24.08
C LEU A 311 12.68 -20.90 -23.51
N LYS A 312 12.40 -22.20 -23.28
CA LYS A 312 11.10 -22.66 -22.77
C LYS A 312 10.83 -22.15 -21.35
N ALA A 313 11.81 -22.23 -20.45
CA ALA A 313 11.69 -21.70 -19.10
C ALA A 313 11.49 -20.18 -19.07
N ARG A 314 12.13 -19.43 -19.98
CA ARG A 314 11.95 -17.98 -20.09
C ARG A 314 10.55 -17.60 -20.58
N ALA A 315 10.00 -18.35 -21.53
CA ALA A 315 8.62 -18.12 -21.97
C ALA A 315 7.62 -18.43 -20.83
N PHE A 316 7.84 -19.49 -20.05
CA PHE A 316 7.06 -19.75 -18.83
C PHE A 316 7.22 -18.65 -17.76
N MET A 317 8.42 -18.08 -17.58
CA MET A 317 8.63 -16.94 -16.68
C MET A 317 7.76 -15.73 -17.10
N LEU A 318 7.77 -15.38 -18.39
CA LEU A 318 6.96 -14.29 -18.94
C LEU A 318 5.45 -14.56 -18.84
N LEU A 319 5.03 -15.83 -18.85
CA LEU A 319 3.64 -16.24 -18.64
C LEU A 319 3.28 -16.44 -17.16
N GLY A 320 4.14 -16.11 -16.19
CA GLY A 320 3.84 -16.26 -14.76
C GLY A 320 3.85 -17.70 -14.24
N LEU A 321 4.37 -18.65 -15.01
CA LEU A 321 4.44 -20.09 -14.71
C LEU A 321 5.79 -20.47 -14.08
N ARG A 322 6.16 -19.81 -12.98
CA ARG A 322 7.47 -19.97 -12.34
C ARG A 322 7.83 -21.42 -11.97
N PRO A 323 6.94 -22.24 -11.36
CA PRO A 323 7.29 -23.62 -11.00
C PRO A 323 7.58 -24.49 -12.22
N ALA A 324 6.79 -24.37 -13.29
CA ALA A 324 7.05 -25.01 -14.59
C ALA A 324 8.38 -24.56 -15.21
N ALA A 325 8.71 -23.27 -15.12
CA ALA A 325 10.00 -22.74 -15.60
C ALA A 325 11.20 -23.36 -14.86
N LEU A 326 11.10 -23.51 -13.54
CA LEU A 326 12.13 -24.18 -12.73
C LEU A 326 12.24 -25.67 -13.06
N GLN A 327 11.10 -26.35 -13.25
CA GLN A 327 11.06 -27.77 -13.65
C GLN A 327 11.73 -28.01 -15.02
N VAL A 328 11.55 -27.11 -15.98
CA VAL A 328 12.20 -27.17 -17.31
C VAL A 328 13.73 -26.99 -17.22
N LEU A 329 14.21 -26.16 -16.30
CA LEU A 329 15.65 -25.94 -16.10
C LEU A 329 16.31 -27.12 -15.37
N GLY A 330 15.65 -27.65 -14.33
CA GLY A 330 16.23 -28.66 -13.44
C GLY A 330 17.53 -28.14 -12.81
N GLU A 331 18.60 -28.94 -12.84
CA GLU A 331 19.93 -28.46 -12.49
C GLU A 331 20.50 -27.54 -13.60
N PRO A 332 20.83 -26.26 -13.30
CA PRO A 332 21.31 -25.31 -14.29
C PRO A 332 22.79 -25.54 -14.63
N LYS A 333 23.05 -25.85 -15.90
CA LYS A 333 24.36 -26.23 -16.44
C LYS A 333 25.09 -25.04 -17.07
N THR A 334 24.37 -24.12 -17.74
CA THR A 334 24.97 -22.91 -18.35
C THR A 334 24.88 -21.68 -17.44
N ILE A 335 25.64 -20.62 -17.77
CA ILE A 335 25.54 -19.32 -17.09
C ILE A 335 24.18 -18.67 -17.35
N GLU A 336 23.58 -18.85 -18.53
CA GLU A 336 22.26 -18.32 -18.85
C GLU A 336 21.17 -19.02 -18.03
N GLU A 337 21.26 -20.35 -17.87
CA GLU A 337 20.35 -21.12 -17.02
C GLU A 337 20.49 -20.72 -15.54
N LYS A 338 21.70 -20.53 -15.03
CA LYS A 338 21.94 -20.05 -13.65
C LYS A 338 21.36 -18.64 -13.43
N GLY A 339 21.56 -17.74 -14.39
CA GLY A 339 20.96 -16.40 -14.37
C GLY A 339 19.43 -16.44 -14.39
N LEU A 340 18.84 -17.34 -15.18
CA LEU A 340 17.37 -17.49 -15.24
C LEU A 340 16.79 -18.13 -13.97
N VAL A 341 17.46 -19.11 -13.36
CA VAL A 341 17.08 -19.63 -12.02
C VAL A 341 17.13 -18.52 -10.97
N ALA A 342 18.17 -17.68 -10.99
CA ALA A 342 18.26 -16.54 -10.08
C ALA A 342 17.13 -15.52 -10.32
N ALA A 343 16.76 -15.25 -11.58
CA ALA A 343 15.67 -14.34 -11.94
C ALA A 343 14.29 -14.88 -11.54
N LEU A 344 14.05 -16.17 -11.78
CA LEU A 344 12.87 -16.88 -11.30
C LEU A 344 12.75 -16.86 -9.77
N ASN A 345 13.85 -16.72 -9.04
CA ASN A 345 13.87 -16.64 -7.58
C ASN A 345 13.90 -15.20 -7.03
N GLY A 346 13.99 -14.17 -7.87
CA GLY A 346 14.17 -12.79 -7.40
C GLY A 346 15.50 -12.58 -6.66
N ASN A 347 16.52 -13.38 -6.96
CA ASN A 347 17.83 -13.25 -6.33
C ASN A 347 18.68 -12.25 -7.14
N LEU A 348 18.50 -10.97 -6.84
CA LEU A 348 19.11 -9.88 -7.59
C LEU A 348 20.66 -9.97 -7.66
N PRO A 349 21.39 -10.22 -6.56
CA PRO A 349 22.86 -10.38 -6.62
C PRO A 349 23.33 -11.46 -7.60
N ASP A 350 22.66 -12.62 -7.61
CA ASP A 350 23.03 -13.71 -8.51
C ASP A 350 22.61 -13.42 -9.97
N VAL A 351 21.48 -12.74 -10.19
CA VAL A 351 21.09 -12.26 -11.53
C VAL A 351 22.12 -11.27 -12.07
N GLU A 352 22.57 -10.30 -11.27
CA GLU A 352 23.60 -9.34 -11.67
C GLU A 352 24.93 -10.04 -11.98
N LEU A 353 25.34 -10.98 -11.12
CA LEU A 353 26.55 -11.79 -11.27
C LEU A 353 26.51 -12.60 -12.58
N PHE A 354 25.49 -13.42 -12.79
CA PHE A 354 25.42 -14.28 -13.98
C PHE A 354 25.18 -13.48 -15.27
N SER A 355 24.30 -12.46 -15.26
CA SER A 355 24.09 -11.60 -16.43
C SER A 355 25.34 -10.80 -16.84
N SER A 356 26.27 -10.53 -15.92
CA SER A 356 27.56 -9.93 -16.27
C SER A 356 28.45 -10.88 -17.08
N GLN A 357 28.38 -12.19 -16.80
CA GLN A 357 29.22 -13.24 -17.38
C GLN A 357 28.72 -13.76 -18.74
N ILE A 358 27.44 -13.52 -19.09
CA ILE A 358 26.91 -13.84 -20.43
C ILE A 358 27.69 -13.04 -21.49
N LYS A 359 28.05 -13.67 -22.61
CA LYS A 359 28.76 -13.00 -23.73
C LYS A 359 27.89 -11.90 -24.35
N PRO A 360 28.46 -10.78 -24.85
CA PRO A 360 27.71 -9.78 -25.61
C PRO A 360 26.89 -10.43 -26.73
N SER A 361 25.57 -10.26 -26.66
CA SER A 361 24.56 -10.94 -27.46
C SER A 361 23.16 -10.42 -27.08
N ILE A 362 22.14 -10.78 -27.85
CA ILE A 362 20.73 -10.52 -27.49
C ILE A 362 20.37 -11.15 -26.14
N LYS A 363 20.88 -12.35 -25.84
CA LYS A 363 20.69 -13.03 -24.55
C LYS A 363 21.18 -12.18 -23.37
N LYS A 364 22.30 -11.45 -23.53
CA LYS A 364 22.81 -10.54 -22.50
C LYS A 364 21.91 -9.32 -22.28
N LEU A 365 21.37 -8.74 -23.36
CA LEU A 365 20.41 -7.64 -23.26
C LEU A 365 19.17 -8.07 -22.47
N ILE A 366 18.56 -9.21 -22.82
CA ILE A 366 17.40 -9.75 -22.10
C ILE A 366 17.74 -10.02 -20.63
N ALA A 367 18.86 -10.69 -20.33
CA ALA A 367 19.26 -10.96 -18.95
C ALA A 367 19.55 -9.68 -18.12
N LYS A 368 19.94 -8.57 -18.78
CA LYS A 368 20.09 -7.27 -18.12
C LYS A 368 18.77 -6.52 -17.96
N LEU A 369 17.79 -6.74 -18.84
CA LEU A 369 16.41 -6.29 -18.63
C LEU A 369 15.75 -7.02 -17.45
N ASP A 370 15.92 -8.35 -17.32
CA ASP A 370 15.47 -9.09 -16.12
C ASP A 370 16.05 -8.49 -14.83
N ALA A 371 17.38 -8.27 -14.82
CA ALA A 371 18.10 -7.69 -13.68
C ALA A 371 17.53 -6.31 -13.31
N ASN A 372 17.35 -5.44 -14.31
CA ASN A 372 16.79 -4.11 -14.13
C ASN A 372 15.33 -4.16 -13.62
N ASN A 373 14.52 -5.09 -14.09
CA ASN A 373 13.13 -5.23 -13.64
C ASN A 373 13.06 -5.68 -12.18
N ILE A 374 13.90 -6.63 -11.76
CA ILE A 374 13.99 -7.06 -10.35
C ILE A 374 14.51 -5.92 -9.46
N ASP A 375 15.57 -5.22 -9.88
CA ASP A 375 16.13 -4.05 -9.17
C ASP A 375 15.12 -2.90 -9.07
N SER A 376 14.27 -2.73 -10.09
CA SER A 376 13.15 -1.77 -10.06
C SER A 376 12.05 -2.16 -9.09
N ASP A 377 11.65 -3.43 -9.10
CA ASP A 377 10.64 -3.97 -8.18
C ASP A 377 11.11 -3.90 -6.72
N TYR A 378 12.42 -3.87 -6.48
CA TYR A 378 13.06 -3.70 -5.17
C TYR A 378 13.42 -2.23 -4.85
N GLY A 379 13.09 -1.28 -5.73
CA GLY A 379 13.30 0.15 -5.53
C GLY A 379 14.77 0.63 -5.63
N GLY A 380 15.67 -0.18 -6.21
CA GLY A 380 17.10 0.08 -6.30
C GLY A 380 17.56 0.83 -7.55
N VAL A 381 16.69 1.05 -8.56
CA VAL A 381 16.94 1.97 -9.69
C VAL A 381 16.19 3.30 -9.61
N ASN A 382 16.75 4.28 -10.32
CA ASN A 382 16.08 5.50 -10.74
C ASN A 382 16.41 5.75 -12.22
N LYS A 383 15.67 6.64 -12.88
CA LYS A 383 15.84 7.05 -14.28
C LYS A 383 17.31 7.22 -14.70
N ASN A 384 18.15 7.85 -13.88
CA ASN A 384 19.54 8.09 -14.24
C ASN A 384 20.38 6.80 -14.22
N LYS A 385 20.20 5.94 -13.20
CA LYS A 385 20.84 4.61 -13.15
C LYS A 385 20.37 3.72 -14.31
N SER A 386 19.07 3.70 -14.60
CA SER A 386 18.47 2.97 -15.72
C SER A 386 18.98 3.42 -17.09
N ILE A 387 19.01 4.75 -17.34
CA ILE A 387 19.56 5.31 -18.59
C ILE A 387 21.06 5.00 -18.71
N ALA A 388 21.84 5.15 -17.63
CA ALA A 388 23.25 4.82 -17.65
C ALA A 388 23.50 3.33 -17.92
N ALA A 389 22.70 2.43 -17.33
CA ALA A 389 22.75 0.99 -17.58
C ALA A 389 22.45 0.67 -19.06
N ALA A 390 21.35 1.21 -19.61
CA ALA A 390 21.01 1.04 -21.03
C ALA A 390 22.11 1.59 -21.96
N ASN A 391 22.68 2.76 -21.67
CA ASN A 391 23.76 3.37 -22.45
C ASN A 391 25.08 2.57 -22.36
N SER A 392 25.33 1.89 -21.24
CA SER A 392 26.54 1.06 -21.06
C SER A 392 26.60 -0.15 -22.01
N LEU A 393 25.45 -0.58 -22.53
CA LEU A 393 25.33 -1.70 -23.46
C LEU A 393 25.86 -1.38 -24.87
N LYS A 394 25.98 -0.09 -25.23
CA LYS A 394 26.47 0.39 -26.54
C LYS A 394 25.76 -0.30 -27.72
N LEU A 395 24.44 -0.25 -27.74
CA LEU A 395 23.64 -0.94 -28.76
C LEU A 395 23.83 -0.29 -30.15
N GLN A 396 23.69 -1.09 -31.20
CA GLN A 396 23.89 -0.62 -32.57
C GLN A 396 22.75 0.30 -33.00
N GLY A 397 23.08 1.54 -33.38
CA GLY A 397 22.11 2.51 -33.88
C GLY A 397 21.20 3.13 -32.81
N GLU A 398 20.63 4.29 -33.14
CA GLU A 398 19.84 5.10 -32.19
C GLU A 398 18.53 4.41 -31.79
N MET A 399 17.95 3.58 -32.66
CA MET A 399 16.66 2.92 -32.44
C MET A 399 16.73 1.85 -31.34
N TRP A 400 17.72 0.95 -31.38
CA TRP A 400 17.90 -0.03 -30.31
C TRP A 400 18.27 0.64 -28.99
N GLN A 401 19.07 1.70 -29.04
CA GLN A 401 19.40 2.48 -27.84
C GLN A 401 18.16 3.15 -27.24
N PHE A 402 17.26 3.71 -28.06
CA PHE A 402 15.98 4.27 -27.62
C PHE A 402 15.07 3.21 -26.99
N LEU A 403 14.89 2.06 -27.65
CA LEU A 403 14.04 0.97 -27.14
C LEU A 403 14.58 0.42 -25.80
N ALA A 404 15.89 0.23 -25.68
CA ALA A 404 16.51 -0.21 -24.43
C ALA A 404 16.38 0.85 -23.33
N VAL A 405 16.67 2.13 -23.60
CA VAL A 405 16.48 3.22 -22.61
C VAL A 405 15.04 3.26 -22.11
N ARG A 406 14.06 3.06 -23.00
CA ARG A 406 12.64 2.99 -22.65
C ARG A 406 12.34 1.81 -21.73
N ALA A 407 12.76 0.60 -22.09
CA ALA A 407 12.52 -0.60 -21.28
C ALA A 407 13.23 -0.55 -19.91
N PHE A 408 14.50 -0.12 -19.85
CA PHE A 408 15.24 0.01 -18.59
C PHE A 408 14.63 1.04 -17.62
N SER A 409 13.91 2.05 -18.11
CA SER A 409 13.26 3.07 -17.28
C SER A 409 11.74 2.91 -17.17
N ASP A 410 11.19 1.78 -17.62
CA ASP A 410 9.74 1.56 -17.67
C ASP A 410 9.06 1.63 -16.30
N ARG A 411 9.75 1.25 -15.23
CA ARG A 411 9.24 1.36 -13.85
C ARG A 411 9.32 2.76 -13.24
N ASP A 412 10.05 3.71 -13.85
CA ASP A 412 10.18 5.08 -13.32
C ASP A 412 9.26 6.06 -14.06
N TYR A 413 8.11 6.40 -13.47
CA TYR A 413 7.14 7.33 -14.06
C TYR A 413 7.67 8.77 -14.29
N TRP A 414 8.84 9.16 -13.75
CA TRP A 414 9.55 10.40 -14.13
C TRP A 414 10.24 10.31 -15.51
N ALA A 415 10.43 9.11 -16.04
CA ALA A 415 10.75 8.92 -17.45
C ALA A 415 9.48 9.13 -18.28
N GLN A 416 9.52 10.13 -19.17
CA GLN A 416 8.40 10.54 -20.03
C GLN A 416 8.90 10.50 -21.48
N PHE A 417 8.06 10.04 -22.40
CA PHE A 417 8.40 9.81 -23.80
C PHE A 417 7.30 10.37 -24.70
N ASN A 418 7.65 10.79 -25.91
CA ASN A 418 6.73 11.43 -26.85
C ASN A 418 6.49 10.52 -28.08
N ASN A 419 5.23 10.38 -28.49
CA ASN A 419 4.83 9.58 -29.65
C ASN A 419 5.39 10.11 -30.98
N ILE A 420 5.84 11.37 -31.06
CA ILE A 420 6.51 11.90 -32.25
C ILE A 420 7.80 11.15 -32.61
N HIS A 421 8.56 10.64 -31.62
CA HIS A 421 9.76 9.85 -31.88
C HIS A 421 9.38 8.47 -32.44
N LEU A 422 8.39 7.79 -31.85
CA LEU A 422 7.85 6.53 -32.39
C LEU A 422 7.30 6.73 -33.81
N LYS A 423 6.66 7.87 -34.08
CA LYS A 423 6.17 8.23 -35.41
C LYS A 423 7.28 8.44 -36.44
N GLN A 424 8.43 8.98 -36.04
CA GLN A 424 9.61 9.06 -36.90
C GLN A 424 10.19 7.68 -37.22
N LEU A 425 10.18 6.73 -36.27
CA LEU A 425 10.56 5.34 -36.54
C LEU A 425 9.61 4.71 -37.58
N LEU A 426 8.29 4.88 -37.39
CA LEU A 426 7.28 4.42 -38.33
C LEU A 426 7.42 5.04 -39.73
N ASP A 427 7.80 6.32 -39.84
CA ASP A 427 8.06 6.95 -41.15
C ASP A 427 9.28 6.39 -41.87
N ASN A 428 10.29 5.93 -41.15
CA ASN A 428 11.50 5.35 -41.73
C ASN A 428 11.30 3.89 -42.15
N GLU A 429 10.56 3.09 -41.36
CA GLU A 429 10.42 1.64 -41.58
C GLU A 429 9.11 1.23 -42.27
N PHE A 430 8.05 2.05 -42.15
CA PHE A 430 6.73 1.80 -42.72
C PHE A 430 6.14 3.07 -43.39
N PRO A 431 6.84 3.71 -44.34
CA PRO A 431 6.46 5.02 -44.88
C PRO A 431 5.03 5.05 -45.46
N ILE A 432 4.21 5.98 -44.95
CA ILE A 432 2.92 6.34 -45.54
C ILE A 432 3.07 7.65 -46.30
N LYS A 433 2.76 7.62 -47.60
CA LYS A 433 2.79 8.81 -48.45
C LYS A 433 1.91 9.93 -47.86
N ASP A 434 2.45 11.14 -47.83
CA ASP A 434 1.78 12.37 -47.35
C ASP A 434 1.35 12.34 -45.86
N TYR A 435 1.87 11.42 -45.04
CA TYR A 435 1.57 11.31 -43.60
C TYR A 435 2.82 11.14 -42.72
N THR A 436 3.76 12.09 -42.79
CA THR A 436 5.02 12.07 -42.02
C THR A 436 5.00 12.96 -40.78
N ALA A 437 5.88 12.70 -39.80
CA ALA A 437 6.08 13.55 -38.61
C ALA A 437 6.43 15.00 -38.98
N GLU A 438 7.32 15.17 -39.98
CA GLU A 438 7.66 16.48 -40.54
C GLU A 438 6.45 17.14 -41.22
N GLY A 439 5.60 16.36 -41.90
CA GLY A 439 4.34 16.81 -42.48
C GLY A 439 3.34 17.29 -41.43
N LEU A 440 3.18 16.55 -40.32
CA LEU A 440 2.34 16.94 -39.19
C LEU A 440 2.81 18.28 -38.60
N VAL A 441 4.11 18.40 -38.26
CA VAL A 441 4.69 19.61 -37.67
C VAL A 441 4.53 20.81 -38.61
N ARG A 442 4.91 20.68 -39.89
CA ARG A 442 4.77 21.78 -40.87
C ARG A 442 3.31 22.18 -41.05
N GLY A 443 2.41 21.20 -41.24
CA GLY A 443 0.99 21.45 -41.45
C GLY A 443 0.33 22.20 -40.30
N THR A 444 0.66 21.86 -39.04
CA THR A 444 0.14 22.60 -37.87
C THR A 444 0.83 23.94 -37.64
N ALA A 445 2.13 24.06 -37.93
CA ALA A 445 2.84 25.33 -37.82
C ALA A 445 2.24 26.39 -38.78
N SER A 446 1.83 25.98 -39.97
CA SER A 446 1.07 26.82 -40.91
C SER A 446 -0.34 27.22 -40.43
N LEU A 447 -0.88 26.55 -39.40
CA LEU A 447 -2.20 26.86 -38.82
C LEU A 447 -2.13 27.66 -37.50
N GLY A 448 -0.94 27.84 -36.93
CA GLY A 448 -0.74 28.57 -35.67
C GLY A 448 -1.25 27.88 -34.40
N ASP A 449 -1.76 26.66 -34.51
CA ASP A 449 -2.42 25.92 -33.42
C ASP A 449 -1.47 24.89 -32.79
N SER A 450 -0.85 25.29 -31.68
CA SER A 450 0.14 24.46 -30.98
C SER A 450 -0.46 23.29 -30.19
N ASP A 451 -1.74 23.37 -29.81
CA ASP A 451 -2.41 22.32 -29.05
C ASP A 451 -2.91 21.20 -29.97
N LYS A 452 -3.38 21.57 -31.16
CA LYS A 452 -3.68 20.61 -32.23
C LYS A 452 -2.45 19.83 -32.67
N LEU A 453 -1.25 20.42 -32.67
CA LEU A 453 0.00 19.67 -32.89
C LEU A 453 0.25 18.63 -31.80
N LYS A 454 0.04 18.95 -30.53
CA LYS A 454 0.20 17.97 -29.43
C LYS A 454 -0.74 16.78 -29.62
N VAL A 455 -2.04 17.03 -29.84
CA VAL A 455 -3.03 15.97 -30.08
C VAL A 455 -2.71 15.13 -31.33
N LEU A 456 -2.27 15.75 -32.42
CA LEU A 456 -1.86 15.01 -33.62
C LEU A 456 -0.59 14.19 -33.41
N ALA A 457 0.37 14.65 -32.59
CA ALA A 457 1.56 13.91 -32.23
C ALA A 457 1.25 12.74 -31.28
N ASP A 458 0.45 12.98 -30.24
CA ASP A 458 -0.01 11.99 -29.27
C ASP A 458 -0.74 10.82 -29.95
N LEU A 459 -1.59 11.12 -30.93
CA LEU A 459 -2.37 10.14 -31.68
C LEU A 459 -1.68 9.64 -32.96
N SER A 460 -0.45 10.08 -33.24
CA SER A 460 0.21 9.80 -34.53
C SER A 460 0.54 8.33 -34.75
N VAL A 461 0.94 7.61 -33.68
CA VAL A 461 1.33 6.18 -33.74
C VAL A 461 0.14 5.32 -34.14
N ILE A 462 -0.95 5.37 -33.38
CA ILE A 462 -2.14 4.55 -33.63
C ILE A 462 -2.82 4.90 -34.97
N ASN A 463 -2.87 6.17 -35.33
CA ASN A 463 -3.38 6.59 -36.64
C ASN A 463 -2.51 6.07 -37.79
N HIS A 464 -1.19 5.98 -37.61
CA HIS A 464 -0.29 5.40 -38.60
C HIS A 464 -0.51 3.89 -38.73
N VAL A 465 -0.54 3.14 -37.62
CA VAL A 465 -0.78 1.68 -37.62
C VAL A 465 -2.12 1.35 -38.27
N ARG A 466 -3.21 2.04 -37.87
CA ARG A 466 -4.55 1.84 -38.48
C ARG A 466 -4.52 2.10 -39.99
N LYS A 467 -3.87 3.17 -40.47
CA LYS A 467 -3.71 3.44 -41.91
C LYS A 467 -2.94 2.34 -42.65
N LEU A 468 -1.87 1.77 -42.07
CA LEU A 468 -1.13 0.65 -42.69
C LEU A 468 -2.05 -0.56 -42.91
N LEU A 469 -2.83 -0.94 -41.89
CA LEU A 469 -3.76 -2.07 -41.94
C LEU A 469 -4.88 -1.86 -42.97
N GLU A 470 -5.28 -0.62 -43.24
CA GLU A 470 -6.30 -0.30 -44.24
C GLU A 470 -5.79 -0.30 -45.69
N VAL A 471 -4.55 0.12 -45.93
CA VAL A 471 -4.00 0.31 -47.28
C VAL A 471 -3.65 -1.01 -47.97
N ASP A 472 -3.15 -2.00 -47.24
CA ASP A 472 -2.67 -3.27 -47.81
C ASP A 472 -3.11 -4.48 -46.95
N THR A 473 -4.42 -4.71 -46.89
CA THR A 473 -5.00 -5.80 -46.08
C THR A 473 -4.40 -7.17 -46.39
N ALA A 474 -4.06 -7.45 -47.66
CA ALA A 474 -3.49 -8.72 -48.09
C ALA A 474 -2.06 -8.98 -47.60
N LYS A 475 -1.29 -7.92 -47.27
CA LYS A 475 0.05 -8.00 -46.67
C LYS A 475 0.03 -8.22 -45.16
N TRP A 476 -0.98 -7.69 -44.47
CA TRP A 476 -1.08 -7.75 -43.00
C TRP A 476 -1.92 -8.93 -42.50
N CYS A 477 -2.65 -9.59 -43.39
CA CYS A 477 -3.11 -10.97 -43.25
C CYS A 477 -2.31 -11.84 -44.26
N CYS A 478 -2.63 -13.08 -44.61
CA CYS A 478 -3.73 -13.96 -44.23
C CYS A 478 -3.26 -15.40 -43.94
N GLN A 479 -1.95 -15.69 -43.93
CA GLN A 479 -1.42 -17.02 -43.66
C GLN A 479 -1.11 -17.17 -42.16
N SER A 480 -1.60 -18.24 -41.53
CA SER A 480 -1.28 -18.55 -40.13
C SER A 480 0.20 -18.90 -40.00
N THR A 481 0.98 -17.99 -39.42
CA THR A 481 2.42 -18.15 -39.16
C THR A 481 2.85 -17.63 -37.77
N PRO A 482 2.06 -17.83 -36.68
CA PRO A 482 2.34 -17.27 -35.37
C PRO A 482 3.62 -17.81 -34.70
N ASP A 483 4.22 -18.87 -35.25
CA ASP A 483 5.49 -19.47 -34.85
C ASP A 483 6.73 -18.77 -35.43
N ARG A 484 6.55 -17.70 -36.22
CA ARG A 484 7.61 -16.88 -36.83
C ARG A 484 7.35 -15.40 -36.63
N LEU A 485 8.42 -14.61 -36.49
CA LEU A 485 8.31 -13.16 -36.33
C LEU A 485 7.87 -12.48 -37.63
N ALA A 486 6.70 -11.82 -37.59
CA ALA A 486 6.19 -11.03 -38.71
C ALA A 486 6.37 -9.51 -38.49
N ALA A 487 6.31 -8.73 -39.58
CA ALA A 487 6.36 -7.26 -39.49
C ALA A 487 5.21 -6.66 -38.64
N LEU A 488 4.07 -7.35 -38.56
CA LEU A 488 2.94 -6.97 -37.71
C LEU A 488 3.28 -7.11 -36.21
N ASP A 489 4.14 -8.05 -35.81
CA ASP A 489 4.55 -8.20 -34.41
C ASP A 489 5.37 -6.99 -33.94
N TYR A 490 6.24 -6.47 -34.81
CA TYR A 490 6.95 -5.23 -34.53
C TYR A 490 6.02 -4.00 -34.49
N LEU A 491 5.02 -3.91 -35.39
CA LEU A 491 4.00 -2.87 -35.31
C LEU A 491 3.19 -2.94 -34.00
N ASN A 492 2.84 -4.14 -33.53
CA ASN A 492 2.15 -4.34 -32.24
C ASN A 492 2.99 -3.83 -31.05
N LEU A 493 4.33 -4.00 -31.08
CA LEU A 493 5.21 -3.40 -30.08
C LEU A 493 5.16 -1.86 -30.14
N ILE A 494 5.27 -1.27 -31.34
CA ILE A 494 5.25 0.20 -31.49
C ILE A 494 3.89 0.80 -31.09
N GLU A 495 2.77 0.12 -31.43
CA GLU A 495 1.42 0.47 -30.97
C GLU A 495 1.36 0.50 -29.43
N ALA A 496 1.73 -0.61 -28.76
CA ALA A 496 1.74 -0.71 -27.30
C ALA A 496 2.68 0.31 -26.62
N LEU A 497 3.85 0.59 -27.20
CA LEU A 497 4.76 1.63 -26.71
C LEU A 497 4.12 3.02 -26.80
N GLY A 498 3.34 3.28 -27.85
CA GLY A 498 2.64 4.55 -28.08
C GLY A 498 1.42 4.75 -27.19
N GLU A 499 0.66 3.68 -26.92
CA GLU A 499 -0.46 3.68 -25.98
C GLU A 499 0.03 3.92 -24.54
N ASN A 500 1.06 3.18 -24.11
CA ASN A 500 1.63 3.33 -22.78
C ASN A 500 2.17 4.76 -22.54
N ASN A 501 2.73 5.44 -23.55
CA ASN A 501 3.18 6.83 -23.39
C ASN A 501 2.05 7.77 -22.94
N LEU A 502 0.83 7.56 -23.43
CA LEU A 502 -0.33 8.39 -23.09
C LEU A 502 -0.84 8.07 -21.67
N VAL A 503 -0.98 6.79 -21.33
CA VAL A 503 -1.38 6.34 -19.98
C VAL A 503 -0.36 6.81 -18.93
N ARG A 504 0.93 6.65 -19.22
CA ARG A 504 2.06 7.10 -18.39
C ARG A 504 2.09 8.62 -18.21
N ARG A 505 1.67 9.39 -19.23
CA ARG A 505 1.56 10.84 -19.16
C ARG A 505 0.42 11.27 -18.23
N ALA A 506 -0.74 10.61 -18.32
CA ALA A 506 -1.86 10.85 -17.41
C ALA A 506 -1.48 10.53 -15.94
N TYR A 507 -0.90 9.35 -15.69
CA TYR A 507 -0.43 8.98 -14.35
C TYR A 507 0.63 9.95 -13.79
N PHE A 508 1.54 10.45 -14.64
CA PHE A 508 2.52 11.46 -14.23
C PHE A 508 1.87 12.78 -13.80
N LEU A 509 0.85 13.25 -14.53
CA LEU A 509 0.10 14.46 -14.16
C LEU A 509 -0.68 14.24 -12.85
N THR A 510 -1.40 13.12 -12.72
CA THR A 510 -2.20 12.78 -11.54
C THR A 510 -1.35 12.55 -10.29
N THR A 511 -0.44 11.56 -10.33
CA THR A 511 0.21 11.00 -9.13
C THR A 511 1.59 11.62 -8.86
N VAL A 512 2.34 11.95 -9.92
CA VAL A 512 3.73 12.42 -9.77
C VAL A 512 3.81 13.95 -9.62
N GLN A 513 2.95 14.69 -10.34
CA GLN A 513 2.87 16.16 -10.25
C GLN A 513 1.72 16.66 -9.36
N GLY A 514 0.70 15.85 -9.06
CA GLY A 514 -0.43 16.26 -8.23
C GLY A 514 -1.34 17.30 -8.90
N VAL A 515 -1.51 17.23 -10.23
CA VAL A 515 -2.35 18.14 -11.03
C VAL A 515 -3.44 17.35 -11.78
N PRO A 516 -4.39 16.72 -11.07
CA PRO A 516 -5.37 15.81 -11.67
C PRO A 516 -6.29 16.48 -12.70
N GLU A 517 -6.53 17.79 -12.61
CA GLU A 517 -7.29 18.57 -13.59
C GLU A 517 -6.59 18.54 -14.96
N GLN A 518 -5.27 18.76 -15.00
CA GLN A 518 -4.48 18.69 -16.23
C GLN A 518 -4.44 17.27 -16.81
N ALA A 519 -4.52 16.25 -15.94
CA ALA A 519 -4.63 14.86 -16.38
C ALA A 519 -5.98 14.59 -17.06
N ILE A 520 -7.09 15.07 -16.47
CA ILE A 520 -8.44 14.98 -17.06
C ILE A 520 -8.48 15.72 -18.40
N GLU A 521 -8.04 16.98 -18.47
CA GLU A 521 -7.96 17.74 -19.72
C GLU A 521 -7.11 17.04 -20.81
N PHE A 522 -6.01 16.40 -20.41
CA PHE A 522 -5.17 15.63 -21.33
C PHE A 522 -5.90 14.40 -21.87
N LEU A 523 -6.59 13.65 -21.01
CA LEU A 523 -7.38 12.48 -21.38
C LEU A 523 -8.53 12.90 -22.31
N ASP A 524 -9.27 13.95 -21.99
CA ASP A 524 -10.39 14.48 -22.78
C ASP A 524 -9.97 14.81 -24.22
N ARG A 525 -8.78 15.39 -24.42
CA ARG A 525 -8.23 15.72 -25.76
C ARG A 525 -7.99 14.50 -26.66
N ILE A 526 -7.78 13.31 -26.08
CA ILE A 526 -7.49 12.07 -26.82
C ILE A 526 -8.63 11.03 -26.73
N GLU A 527 -9.69 11.33 -25.98
CA GLU A 527 -10.80 10.40 -25.70
C GLU A 527 -11.45 9.87 -26.98
N TYR A 528 -11.59 10.67 -28.04
CA TYR A 528 -12.25 10.24 -29.27
C TYR A 528 -11.58 9.04 -29.97
N VAL A 529 -10.33 8.70 -29.62
CA VAL A 529 -9.62 7.49 -30.07
C VAL A 529 -9.63 6.38 -29.02
N TYR A 530 -9.46 6.72 -27.73
CA TYR A 530 -9.27 5.77 -26.64
C TYR A 530 -10.50 5.58 -25.72
N LYS A 531 -11.66 6.08 -26.12
CA LYS A 531 -12.92 5.93 -25.38
C LYS A 531 -13.19 4.47 -25.06
N SER A 532 -13.41 4.19 -23.78
CA SER A 532 -13.62 2.83 -23.27
C SER A 532 -12.44 1.86 -23.45
N HIS A 533 -11.21 2.35 -23.66
CA HIS A 533 -9.99 1.54 -23.53
C HIS A 533 -9.68 1.29 -22.04
N PRO A 534 -9.45 0.05 -21.58
CA PRO A 534 -9.38 -0.26 -20.13
C PRO A 534 -8.34 0.56 -19.36
N GLN A 535 -7.13 0.69 -19.88
CA GLN A 535 -6.05 1.45 -19.23
C GLN A 535 -6.31 2.96 -19.23
N PHE A 536 -7.03 3.46 -20.25
CA PHE A 536 -7.38 4.87 -20.37
C PHE A 536 -8.47 5.24 -19.37
N VAL A 537 -9.52 4.43 -19.22
CA VAL A 537 -10.55 4.66 -18.21
C VAL A 537 -10.02 4.44 -16.79
N LEU A 538 -9.07 3.53 -16.58
CA LEU A 538 -8.36 3.39 -15.30
C LEU A 538 -7.59 4.67 -14.94
N ALA A 539 -6.81 5.23 -15.88
CA ALA A 539 -6.10 6.49 -15.67
C ALA A 539 -7.07 7.67 -15.43
N ARG A 540 -8.22 7.70 -16.11
CA ARG A 540 -9.29 8.68 -15.85
C ARG A 540 -9.87 8.53 -14.44
N ALA A 541 -10.18 7.31 -14.01
CA ALA A 541 -10.70 7.05 -12.66
C ALA A 541 -9.74 7.52 -11.57
N GLN A 542 -8.43 7.25 -11.72
CA GLN A 542 -7.39 7.73 -10.81
C GLN A 542 -7.33 9.26 -10.78
N ALA A 543 -7.41 9.93 -11.94
CA ALA A 543 -7.43 11.40 -12.01
C ALA A 543 -8.69 12.00 -11.37
N GLN A 544 -9.87 11.42 -11.62
CA GLN A 544 -11.14 11.84 -11.01
C GLN A 544 -11.12 11.66 -9.48
N MET A 545 -10.65 10.51 -8.98
CA MET A 545 -10.53 10.24 -7.55
C MET A 545 -9.53 11.19 -6.86
N ALA A 546 -8.41 11.51 -7.52
CA ALA A 546 -7.46 12.50 -7.01
C ALA A 546 -8.06 13.92 -6.97
N LYS A 547 -8.80 14.34 -8.02
CA LYS A 547 -9.54 15.61 -8.03
C LYS A 547 -10.65 15.66 -6.98
N ALA A 548 -11.31 14.53 -6.70
CA ALA A 548 -12.32 14.44 -5.64
C ALA A 548 -11.77 14.75 -4.24
N GLY A 549 -10.45 14.74 -4.04
CA GLY A 549 -9.77 15.20 -2.83
C GLY A 549 -9.62 16.72 -2.70
N THR A 550 -9.86 17.50 -3.76
CA THR A 550 -9.62 18.96 -3.80
C THR A 550 -10.87 19.83 -3.98
N VAL A 551 -12.05 19.23 -4.21
CA VAL A 551 -13.31 19.94 -4.52
C VAL A 551 -14.39 19.80 -3.44
N ASP A 552 -15.49 20.55 -3.59
CA ASP A 552 -16.63 20.54 -2.65
C ASP A 552 -17.44 19.23 -2.66
N SER A 553 -18.36 19.09 -1.71
CA SER A 553 -19.12 17.84 -1.50
C SER A 553 -19.95 17.38 -2.70
N THR A 554 -20.44 18.27 -3.56
CA THR A 554 -21.32 17.90 -4.68
C THR A 554 -20.51 17.50 -5.91
N GLU A 555 -19.45 18.26 -6.22
CA GLU A 555 -18.54 17.86 -7.30
C GLU A 555 -17.77 16.58 -6.92
N LYS A 556 -17.37 16.45 -5.65
CA LYS A 556 -16.71 15.26 -5.09
C LYS A 556 -17.52 13.99 -5.30
N GLU A 557 -18.80 13.97 -4.94
CA GLU A 557 -19.69 12.82 -5.13
C GLU A 557 -19.77 12.42 -6.61
N GLY A 558 -19.95 13.39 -7.51
CA GLY A 558 -19.98 13.15 -8.95
C GLY A 558 -18.68 12.56 -9.50
N LEU A 559 -17.53 13.03 -9.01
CA LEU A 559 -16.21 12.52 -9.38
C LEU A 559 -15.95 11.11 -8.81
N LEU A 560 -16.26 10.85 -7.55
CA LEU A 560 -16.08 9.53 -6.92
C LEU A 560 -16.96 8.47 -7.57
N LYS A 561 -18.21 8.81 -7.89
CA LYS A 561 -19.10 7.92 -8.64
C LYS A 561 -18.57 7.62 -10.04
N SER A 562 -18.15 8.63 -10.79
CA SER A 562 -17.60 8.43 -12.13
C SER A 562 -16.28 7.64 -12.10
N ALA A 563 -15.44 7.84 -11.08
CA ALA A 563 -14.25 7.03 -10.86
C ALA A 563 -14.61 5.57 -10.57
N TYR A 564 -15.58 5.29 -9.70
CA TYR A 564 -16.07 3.94 -9.41
C TYR A 564 -16.59 3.24 -10.68
N GLU A 565 -17.45 3.89 -11.45
CA GLU A 565 -17.94 3.35 -12.73
C GLU A 565 -16.79 3.04 -13.70
N ASN A 566 -15.80 3.94 -13.82
CA ASN A 566 -14.62 3.73 -14.67
C ASN A 566 -13.69 2.60 -14.17
N PHE A 567 -13.50 2.44 -12.85
CA PHE A 567 -12.76 1.31 -12.28
C PHE A 567 -13.47 -0.02 -12.59
N VAL A 568 -14.77 -0.13 -12.32
CA VAL A 568 -15.53 -1.37 -12.58
C VAL A 568 -15.56 -1.70 -14.09
N ASN A 569 -15.65 -0.68 -14.95
CA ASN A 569 -15.54 -0.86 -16.41
C ASN A 569 -14.14 -1.36 -16.84
N ALA A 570 -13.06 -0.79 -16.31
CA ALA A 570 -11.69 -1.26 -16.57
C ALA A 570 -11.51 -2.73 -16.18
N PHE A 571 -11.93 -3.06 -14.95
CA PHE A 571 -11.91 -4.41 -14.40
C PHE A 571 -12.71 -5.39 -15.27
N TYR A 572 -13.94 -5.03 -15.65
CA TYR A 572 -14.79 -5.89 -16.47
C TYR A 572 -14.25 -6.10 -17.88
N TRP A 573 -13.74 -5.06 -18.55
CA TRP A 573 -13.29 -5.17 -19.94
C TRP A 573 -11.97 -5.94 -20.11
N GLU A 574 -11.14 -6.05 -19.07
CA GLU A 574 -9.88 -6.82 -19.10
C GLU A 574 -10.06 -8.35 -19.10
N GLN A 575 -11.15 -8.86 -18.53
CA GLN A 575 -11.57 -10.28 -18.60
C GLN A 575 -10.63 -11.34 -17.98
N GLY A 576 -9.65 -10.95 -17.15
CA GLY A 576 -8.78 -11.87 -16.42
C GLY A 576 -7.88 -11.18 -15.39
N GLN A 577 -6.98 -11.95 -14.75
CA GLN A 577 -6.04 -11.45 -13.74
C GLN A 577 -4.92 -10.55 -14.32
N SER A 578 -5.29 -9.37 -14.83
CA SER A 578 -4.34 -8.37 -15.36
C SER A 578 -3.92 -7.32 -14.34
N VAL A 579 -2.82 -6.60 -14.60
CA VAL A 579 -2.36 -5.46 -13.79
C VAL A 579 -3.43 -4.35 -13.75
N THR A 580 -4.11 -4.12 -14.88
CA THR A 580 -5.25 -3.18 -14.98
C THR A 580 -6.42 -3.65 -14.11
N SER A 581 -6.79 -4.94 -14.14
CA SER A 581 -7.84 -5.49 -13.27
C SER A 581 -7.49 -5.42 -11.78
N ALA A 582 -6.26 -5.79 -11.41
CA ALA A 582 -5.77 -5.75 -10.04
C ALA A 582 -5.80 -4.32 -9.47
N THR A 583 -5.33 -3.35 -10.26
CA THR A 583 -5.36 -1.93 -9.87
C THR A 583 -6.79 -1.43 -9.77
N ALA A 584 -7.66 -1.78 -10.71
CA ALA A 584 -9.05 -1.32 -10.74
C ALA A 584 -9.86 -1.82 -9.54
N ILE A 585 -9.79 -3.11 -9.19
CA ILE A 585 -10.54 -3.67 -8.04
C ILE A 585 -9.98 -3.17 -6.70
N SER A 586 -8.67 -2.95 -6.60
CA SER A 586 -8.05 -2.38 -5.40
C SER A 586 -8.46 -0.92 -5.20
N MET A 587 -8.42 -0.11 -6.27
CA MET A 587 -8.76 1.32 -6.20
C MET A 587 -10.26 1.58 -6.08
N SER A 588 -11.14 0.72 -6.62
CA SER A 588 -12.60 0.90 -6.47
C SER A 588 -13.07 0.85 -5.01
N THR A 589 -12.31 0.24 -4.09
CA THR A 589 -12.64 0.25 -2.66
C THR A 589 -12.38 1.60 -1.97
N HIS A 590 -11.70 2.53 -2.64
CA HIS A 590 -11.31 3.84 -2.09
C HIS A 590 -12.27 4.98 -2.49
N THR A 591 -13.37 4.68 -3.21
CA THR A 591 -14.34 5.69 -3.65
C THR A 591 -15.57 5.82 -2.74
N ASP A 592 -15.67 5.02 -1.67
CA ASP A 592 -16.86 4.83 -0.83
C ASP A 592 -18.14 4.34 -1.57
N HIS A 593 -18.05 4.05 -2.87
CA HIS A 593 -19.13 3.47 -3.68
C HIS A 593 -19.09 1.94 -3.72
N ASN A 594 -20.28 1.33 -3.84
CA ASN A 594 -20.45 -0.11 -4.01
C ASN A 594 -21.70 -0.43 -4.84
N ASP A 595 -22.05 0.46 -5.78
CA ASP A 595 -23.32 0.49 -6.54
C ASP A 595 -23.60 -0.81 -7.34
N TYR A 596 -22.56 -1.63 -7.55
CA TYR A 596 -22.58 -2.89 -8.31
C TYR A 596 -22.02 -4.07 -7.52
N GLY A 597 -21.95 -3.94 -6.19
CA GLY A 597 -21.34 -4.93 -5.32
C GLY A 597 -19.83 -5.10 -5.53
N TYR A 598 -19.23 -5.94 -4.68
CA TYR A 598 -17.83 -6.29 -4.75
C TYR A 598 -17.70 -7.78 -5.03
N ASN A 599 -17.26 -8.17 -6.22
CA ASN A 599 -17.00 -9.57 -6.55
C ASN A 599 -15.68 -9.72 -7.32
N ASN A 600 -14.73 -10.46 -6.75
CA ASN A 600 -13.43 -10.72 -7.35
C ASN A 600 -13.54 -11.82 -8.42
N LEU A 601 -14.08 -11.45 -9.61
CA LEU A 601 -14.47 -12.37 -10.69
C LEU A 601 -13.35 -13.29 -11.20
N TYR A 602 -12.07 -12.90 -11.04
CA TYR A 602 -10.93 -13.65 -11.58
C TYR A 602 -10.10 -14.34 -10.48
N VAL A 603 -10.50 -14.27 -9.21
CA VAL A 603 -9.82 -14.91 -8.06
C VAL A 603 -9.69 -16.45 -8.17
N SER A 604 -10.46 -17.05 -9.07
CA SER A 604 -10.39 -18.50 -9.34
C SER A 604 -9.50 -18.88 -10.50
N ASP A 605 -8.98 -17.92 -11.28
CA ASP A 605 -8.21 -18.20 -12.49
C ASP A 605 -6.87 -18.89 -12.18
N TYR A 606 -6.46 -19.80 -13.06
CA TYR A 606 -5.19 -20.53 -12.97
C TYR A 606 -4.25 -20.23 -14.15
N PRO A 607 -2.93 -20.04 -13.93
CA PRO A 607 -2.26 -19.90 -12.63
C PRO A 607 -2.66 -18.61 -11.90
N PHE A 608 -2.62 -18.62 -10.57
CA PHE A 608 -2.83 -17.40 -9.79
C PHE A 608 -1.63 -16.46 -9.94
N ARG A 609 -1.87 -15.24 -10.43
CA ARG A 609 -0.88 -14.21 -10.74
C ARG A 609 -0.38 -13.50 -9.49
N ALA A 610 0.93 -13.27 -9.41
CA ALA A 610 1.60 -12.78 -8.20
C ALA A 610 1.16 -11.36 -7.76
N TYR A 611 0.80 -10.50 -8.72
CA TYR A 611 0.36 -9.11 -8.52
C TYR A 611 -1.15 -8.96 -8.34
N TYR A 612 -1.92 -10.05 -8.44
CA TYR A 612 -3.38 -10.00 -8.44
C TYR A 612 -3.97 -10.04 -7.02
N GLU A 613 -5.15 -9.45 -6.86
CA GLU A 613 -5.86 -9.35 -5.59
C GLU A 613 -6.32 -10.73 -5.10
N TYR A 614 -5.77 -11.18 -3.97
CA TYR A 614 -6.00 -12.51 -3.39
C TYR A 614 -7.24 -12.57 -2.49
N THR A 615 -7.81 -11.43 -2.09
CA THR A 615 -9.01 -11.42 -1.24
C THR A 615 -10.22 -12.05 -1.93
N GLU A 616 -10.87 -12.99 -1.23
CA GLU A 616 -12.06 -13.70 -1.69
C GLU A 616 -13.18 -13.61 -0.63
N LEU A 617 -14.41 -13.31 -1.07
CA LEU A 617 -15.57 -13.19 -0.17
C LEU A 617 -15.90 -14.48 0.60
N SER A 618 -15.41 -15.64 0.14
CA SER A 618 -15.61 -16.94 0.79
C SER A 618 -14.86 -17.10 2.13
N GLY A 619 -13.98 -16.15 2.48
CA GLY A 619 -13.39 -15.99 3.81
C GLY A 619 -11.87 -16.08 3.85
N VAL A 620 -11.28 -15.71 5.00
CA VAL A 620 -9.82 -15.54 5.19
C VAL A 620 -8.99 -16.75 4.73
N GLY A 621 -9.50 -17.98 4.91
CA GLY A 621 -8.80 -19.19 4.47
C GLY A 621 -8.63 -19.31 2.95
N ALA A 622 -9.57 -18.78 2.15
CA ALA A 622 -9.42 -18.70 0.71
C ALA A 622 -8.36 -17.67 0.32
N SER A 623 -8.39 -16.48 0.93
CA SER A 623 -7.36 -15.44 0.74
C SER A 623 -5.95 -15.93 1.08
N GLU A 624 -5.78 -16.70 2.17
CA GLU A 624 -4.50 -17.34 2.54
C GLU A 624 -4.02 -18.32 1.46
N SER A 625 -4.93 -19.11 0.87
CA SER A 625 -4.62 -20.07 -0.20
C SER A 625 -4.26 -19.38 -1.52
N ASN A 626 -5.00 -18.32 -1.86
CA ASN A 626 -4.75 -17.50 -3.05
C ASN A 626 -3.39 -16.81 -2.95
N ALA A 627 -3.07 -16.19 -1.81
CA ALA A 627 -1.77 -15.56 -1.56
C ALA A 627 -0.61 -16.57 -1.58
N LYS A 628 -0.80 -17.81 -1.09
CA LYS A 628 0.19 -18.90 -1.23
C LYS A 628 0.44 -19.26 -2.70
N SER A 629 -0.61 -19.29 -3.51
CA SER A 629 -0.52 -19.59 -4.95
C SER A 629 0.17 -18.45 -5.71
N ALA A 630 -0.17 -17.19 -5.39
CA ALA A 630 0.52 -16.00 -5.85
C ALA A 630 2.03 -16.04 -5.49
N LEU A 631 2.37 -16.40 -4.24
CA LEU A 631 3.76 -16.50 -3.78
C LEU A 631 4.56 -17.63 -4.48
N LYS A 632 3.92 -18.75 -4.85
CA LYS A 632 4.57 -19.81 -5.65
C LYS A 632 4.98 -19.31 -7.03
N ASN A 633 4.10 -18.55 -7.68
CA ASN A 633 4.30 -18.02 -9.03
C ASN A 633 5.15 -16.73 -9.07
N SER A 634 5.30 -16.04 -7.94
CA SER A 634 6.10 -14.82 -7.85
C SER A 634 7.59 -15.04 -8.12
N THR A 635 8.12 -14.26 -9.07
CA THR A 635 9.55 -14.07 -9.32
C THR A 635 10.11 -12.92 -8.46
N SER A 636 9.59 -11.70 -8.64
CA SER A 636 10.00 -10.49 -7.92
C SER A 636 8.92 -9.88 -7.01
N ASP A 637 7.63 -10.08 -7.30
CA ASP A 637 6.55 -9.45 -6.51
C ASP A 637 6.48 -10.01 -5.08
N PHE A 638 6.79 -9.14 -4.11
CA PHE A 638 6.87 -9.51 -2.70
C PHE A 638 5.55 -9.32 -1.94
N LYS A 639 4.52 -8.71 -2.54
CA LYS A 639 3.22 -8.44 -1.89
C LYS A 639 2.58 -9.71 -1.29
N PRO A 640 2.56 -10.88 -1.96
CA PRO A 640 1.97 -12.09 -1.38
C PRO A 640 2.69 -12.56 -0.11
N PHE A 641 4.02 -12.36 -0.02
CA PHE A 641 4.77 -12.64 1.20
C PHE A 641 4.42 -11.64 2.30
N SER A 642 4.42 -10.33 2.00
CA SER A 642 4.07 -9.28 2.98
C SER A 642 2.67 -9.47 3.56
N TYR A 643 1.71 -9.91 2.74
CA TYR A 643 0.36 -10.26 3.21
C TYR A 643 0.36 -11.45 4.16
N LEU A 644 0.96 -12.58 3.75
CA LEU A 644 1.04 -13.77 4.59
C LEU A 644 1.82 -13.51 5.89
N TYR A 645 2.85 -12.66 5.84
CA TYR A 645 3.55 -12.16 7.02
C TYR A 645 2.59 -11.43 7.97
N TYR A 646 1.83 -10.46 7.47
CA TYR A 646 0.87 -9.70 8.28
C TYR A 646 -0.21 -10.63 8.89
N GLU A 647 -0.74 -11.56 8.09
CA GLU A 647 -1.74 -12.54 8.51
C GLU A 647 -1.25 -13.53 9.58
N TYR A 648 0.04 -13.87 9.60
CA TYR A 648 0.62 -14.80 10.58
C TYR A 648 1.24 -14.11 11.80
N THR A 649 1.62 -12.83 11.68
CA THR A 649 2.23 -12.07 12.79
C THR A 649 1.24 -11.24 13.60
N ARG A 650 0.02 -10.99 13.06
CA ARG A 650 -1.09 -10.40 13.82
C ARG A 650 -1.61 -11.34 14.93
N PRO A 651 -2.13 -10.83 16.05
CA PRO A 651 -2.68 -11.66 17.12
C PRO A 651 -3.93 -12.46 16.70
N PRO A 652 -4.09 -13.74 17.12
CA PRO A 652 -3.07 -14.58 17.75
C PRO A 652 -1.99 -15.00 16.75
N LYS A 653 -0.72 -14.84 17.14
CA LYS A 653 0.44 -15.17 16.29
C LYS A 653 0.42 -16.65 15.87
N GLN A 654 0.78 -16.91 14.62
CA GLN A 654 0.85 -18.24 14.01
C GLN A 654 2.31 -18.56 13.66
N ASP A 655 3.18 -18.60 14.68
CA ASP A 655 4.64 -18.68 14.50
C ASP A 655 5.07 -19.89 13.65
N ASP A 656 4.42 -21.05 13.75
CA ASP A 656 4.68 -22.21 12.90
C ASP A 656 4.40 -21.94 11.41
N LYS A 657 3.30 -21.25 11.10
CA LYS A 657 2.99 -20.83 9.71
C LYS A 657 4.00 -19.80 9.22
N PHE A 658 4.41 -18.87 10.08
CA PHE A 658 5.42 -17.87 9.73
C PHE A 658 6.81 -18.50 9.49
N ASN A 659 7.24 -19.45 10.32
CA ASN A 659 8.48 -20.20 10.12
C ASN A 659 8.43 -21.04 8.83
N ALA A 660 7.29 -21.66 8.51
CA ALA A 660 7.09 -22.35 7.24
C ALA A 660 7.11 -21.38 6.04
N LEU A 661 6.53 -20.18 6.19
CA LEU A 661 6.57 -19.12 5.18
C LEU A 661 7.99 -18.63 4.91
N LEU A 662 8.79 -18.37 5.96
CA LEU A 662 10.21 -18.02 5.83
C LEU A 662 10.99 -19.10 5.08
N LYS A 663 10.79 -20.36 5.44
CA LYS A 663 11.43 -21.49 4.74
C LYS A 663 11.03 -21.57 3.25
N SER A 664 9.79 -21.21 2.90
CA SER A 664 9.31 -21.20 1.51
C SER A 664 9.94 -20.09 0.62
N VAL A 665 10.66 -19.15 1.24
CA VAL A 665 11.41 -18.09 0.54
C VAL A 665 12.93 -18.15 0.79
N GLU A 666 13.44 -19.24 1.36
CA GLU A 666 14.88 -19.45 1.51
C GLU A 666 15.56 -19.45 0.13
N GLY A 667 16.62 -18.64 -0.04
CA GLY A 667 17.29 -18.42 -1.33
C GLY A 667 16.50 -17.60 -2.36
N ARG A 668 15.28 -17.14 -2.04
CA ARG A 668 14.45 -16.24 -2.87
C ARG A 668 14.49 -14.80 -2.37
N PHE A 669 14.10 -13.86 -3.23
CA PHE A 669 14.01 -12.42 -2.95
C PHE A 669 15.29 -11.82 -2.34
N GLN A 670 16.46 -12.41 -2.65
CA GLN A 670 17.74 -11.93 -2.13
C GLN A 670 18.07 -10.58 -2.78
N GLY A 671 18.42 -9.60 -1.94
CA GLY A 671 18.56 -8.21 -2.35
C GLY A 671 17.28 -7.37 -2.22
N ASN A 672 16.12 -7.97 -1.93
CA ASN A 672 14.91 -7.21 -1.65
C ASN A 672 14.97 -6.56 -0.25
N PRO A 673 14.93 -5.22 -0.11
CA PRO A 673 14.96 -4.56 1.19
C PRO A 673 13.75 -4.91 2.07
N ALA A 674 12.58 -5.17 1.48
CA ALA A 674 11.35 -5.50 2.22
C ALA A 674 11.49 -6.79 3.03
N LEU A 675 12.19 -7.82 2.51
CA LEU A 675 12.42 -9.07 3.26
C LEU A 675 13.23 -8.80 4.54
N SER A 676 14.31 -8.04 4.42
CA SER A 676 15.14 -7.65 5.57
C SER A 676 14.39 -6.75 6.56
N LEU A 677 13.53 -5.83 6.07
CA LEU A 677 12.68 -4.99 6.92
C LEU A 677 11.67 -5.79 7.73
N LEU A 678 10.96 -6.75 7.13
CA LEU A 678 10.00 -7.60 7.84
C LEU A 678 10.69 -8.53 8.86
N LEU A 679 11.87 -9.08 8.52
CA LEU A 679 12.70 -9.84 9.45
C LEU A 679 13.17 -8.99 10.63
N ALA A 680 13.57 -7.74 10.38
CA ALA A 680 13.98 -6.80 11.42
C ALA A 680 12.80 -6.44 12.34
N GLN A 681 11.63 -6.12 11.76
CA GLN A 681 10.43 -5.77 12.49
C GLN A 681 9.93 -6.94 13.35
N ASN A 682 9.89 -8.17 12.82
CA ASN A 682 9.53 -9.35 13.62
C ASN A 682 10.52 -9.60 14.77
N SER A 683 11.82 -9.42 14.53
CA SER A 683 12.85 -9.55 15.57
C SER A 683 12.63 -8.52 16.68
N SER A 684 12.38 -7.25 16.31
CA SER A 684 12.04 -6.17 17.23
C SER A 684 10.77 -6.46 18.03
N ASN A 685 9.71 -6.91 17.36
CA ASN A 685 8.42 -7.29 17.96
C ASN A 685 8.51 -8.49 18.92
N ASN A 686 9.57 -9.29 18.81
CA ASN A 686 9.88 -10.40 19.72
C ASN A 686 10.95 -10.05 20.76
N GLY A 687 11.47 -8.81 20.76
CA GLY A 687 12.46 -8.30 21.70
C GLY A 687 13.92 -8.61 21.34
N ASP A 688 14.19 -9.25 20.20
CA ASP A 688 15.55 -9.45 19.69
C ASP A 688 16.03 -8.22 18.92
N ILE A 689 16.43 -7.21 19.70
CA ILE A 689 16.95 -5.93 19.22
C ILE A 689 18.26 -6.12 18.43
N GLN A 690 19.07 -7.13 18.76
CA GLN A 690 20.36 -7.37 18.09
C GLN A 690 20.16 -7.95 16.70
N ALA A 691 19.25 -8.94 16.56
CA ALA A 691 18.86 -9.43 15.24
C ALA A 691 18.16 -8.34 14.42
N ALA A 692 17.27 -7.54 15.04
CA ALA A 692 16.61 -6.41 14.37
C ALA A 692 17.62 -5.41 13.79
N GLU A 693 18.57 -4.93 14.60
CA GLU A 693 19.64 -4.04 14.15
C GLU A 693 20.46 -4.66 13.01
N LYS A 694 20.84 -5.93 13.13
CA LYS A 694 21.57 -6.65 12.08
C LYS A 694 20.78 -6.66 10.76
N TYR A 695 19.51 -7.05 10.79
CA TYR A 695 18.67 -7.11 9.59
C TYR A 695 18.46 -5.73 8.94
N TYR A 696 18.28 -4.66 9.72
CA TYR A 696 18.24 -3.30 9.16
C TYR A 696 19.57 -2.91 8.50
N ARG A 697 20.72 -3.23 9.12
CA ARG A 697 22.04 -2.94 8.54
C ARG A 697 22.31 -3.75 7.26
N ASP A 698 21.87 -5.01 7.22
CA ASP A 698 21.92 -5.84 6.01
C ASP A 698 21.00 -5.26 4.91
N SER A 699 19.82 -4.73 5.26
CA SER A 699 18.93 -4.02 4.33
C SER A 699 19.57 -2.76 3.74
N ILE A 700 20.18 -1.92 4.58
CA ILE A 700 20.94 -0.73 4.15
C ILE A 700 22.09 -1.09 3.20
N LYS A 701 22.77 -2.21 3.47
CA LYS A 701 23.86 -2.70 2.60
C LYS A 701 23.34 -3.18 1.25
N ALA A 702 22.17 -3.82 1.21
CA ALA A 702 21.54 -4.32 -0.02
C ALA A 702 20.95 -3.17 -0.86
N ALA A 703 20.24 -2.23 -0.23
CA ALA A 703 19.60 -1.09 -0.89
C ALA A 703 19.99 0.25 -0.22
N PRO A 704 21.19 0.80 -0.49
CA PRO A 704 21.67 2.04 0.15
C PRO A 704 20.83 3.29 -0.12
N LEU A 705 19.93 3.25 -1.10
CA LEU A 705 18.99 4.32 -1.45
C LEU A 705 17.53 4.01 -1.02
N SER A 706 17.29 2.94 -0.26
CA SER A 706 16.01 2.74 0.45
C SER A 706 16.05 3.56 1.74
N TRP A 707 15.08 4.45 1.92
CA TRP A 707 15.00 5.28 3.13
C TRP A 707 14.45 4.51 4.34
N ASP A 708 13.56 3.54 4.09
CA ASP A 708 12.83 2.80 5.13
C ASP A 708 13.77 2.12 6.14
N ALA A 709 14.86 1.53 5.66
CA ALA A 709 15.85 0.89 6.53
C ALA A 709 16.67 1.89 7.37
N TYR A 710 16.87 3.11 6.89
CA TYR A 710 17.52 4.19 7.66
C TYR A 710 16.58 4.75 8.73
N ILE A 711 15.31 5.02 8.38
CA ILE A 711 14.34 5.56 9.36
C ILE A 711 14.02 4.54 10.44
N GLU A 712 13.81 3.26 10.11
CA GLU A 712 13.49 2.25 11.13
C GLU A 712 14.67 1.88 12.03
N LEU A 713 15.89 1.75 11.48
CA LEU A 713 17.07 1.60 12.34
C LEU A 713 17.32 2.85 13.19
N GLY A 714 17.07 4.04 12.65
CA GLY A 714 17.16 5.28 13.42
C GLY A 714 16.12 5.38 14.53
N ASN A 715 14.89 4.94 14.29
CA ASN A 715 13.85 4.79 15.32
C ASN A 715 14.34 3.83 16.42
N LEU A 716 14.81 2.64 16.04
CA LEU A 716 15.34 1.63 16.97
C LEU A 716 16.50 2.20 17.82
N LEU A 717 17.45 2.88 17.20
CA LEU A 717 18.57 3.53 17.90
C LEU A 717 18.10 4.64 18.85
N ILE A 718 17.09 5.43 18.47
CA ILE A 718 16.49 6.44 19.36
C ILE A 718 15.85 5.76 20.57
N GLU A 719 15.08 4.69 20.38
CA GLU A 719 14.43 3.95 21.48
C GLU A 719 15.44 3.28 22.43
N GLN A 720 16.64 2.92 21.94
CA GLN A 720 17.77 2.45 22.76
C GLN A 720 18.57 3.61 23.39
N GLY A 721 18.17 4.87 23.18
CA GLY A 721 18.85 6.07 23.68
C GLY A 721 20.16 6.44 22.97
N GLN A 722 20.41 5.90 21.78
CA GLN A 722 21.63 6.09 20.99
C GLN A 722 21.48 7.24 19.98
N LEU A 723 21.15 8.43 20.49
CA LEU A 723 20.65 9.57 19.70
C LEU A 723 21.67 10.09 18.67
N GLU A 724 22.94 10.17 19.05
CA GLU A 724 24.03 10.58 18.15
C GLU A 724 24.29 9.55 17.06
N GLN A 725 24.09 8.26 17.35
CA GLN A 725 24.21 7.19 16.36
C GLN A 725 23.05 7.24 15.35
N ALA A 726 21.83 7.49 15.82
CA ALA A 726 20.67 7.70 14.96
C ALA A 726 20.84 8.93 14.06
N SER A 727 21.24 10.08 14.63
CA SER A 727 21.50 11.31 13.86
C SER A 727 22.61 11.11 12.82
N LYS A 728 23.72 10.46 13.19
CA LYS A 728 24.81 10.11 12.27
C LYS A 728 24.36 9.14 11.18
N LEU A 729 23.50 8.16 11.51
CA LEU A 729 22.94 7.23 10.54
C LEU A 729 22.09 7.98 9.49
N PHE A 730 21.18 8.85 9.93
CA PHE A 730 20.37 9.68 9.03
C PHE A 730 21.24 10.56 8.13
N MET A 731 22.21 11.29 8.69
CA MET A 731 23.11 12.16 7.92
C MET A 731 24.04 11.41 6.95
N ASN A 732 24.27 10.12 7.18
CA ASN A 732 25.04 9.23 6.29
C ASN A 732 24.21 8.61 5.15
N TYR A 733 22.90 8.85 5.08
CA TYR A 733 22.08 8.38 3.97
C TYR A 733 22.61 8.96 2.63
N PRO A 734 22.97 8.13 1.64
CA PRO A 734 23.67 8.58 0.44
C PRO A 734 22.96 9.67 -0.35
N ALA A 735 21.61 9.68 -0.40
CA ALA A 735 20.86 10.71 -1.12
C ALA A 735 20.98 12.12 -0.51
N PHE A 736 21.45 12.25 0.73
CA PHE A 736 21.71 13.54 1.39
C PHE A 736 23.06 14.16 1.00
N GLN A 737 23.93 13.40 0.31
CA GLN A 737 25.21 13.92 -0.18
C GLN A 737 25.00 14.82 -1.41
N LYS A 738 25.96 15.72 -1.67
CA LYS A 738 25.94 16.60 -2.85
C LYS A 738 26.07 15.78 -4.14
N ASP A 739 25.55 16.35 -5.23
CA ASP A 739 25.73 15.87 -6.60
C ASP A 739 25.17 14.46 -6.90
N THR A 740 24.26 13.97 -6.06
CA THR A 740 23.65 12.64 -6.15
C THR A 740 22.57 12.48 -7.22
N ASN A 741 22.17 13.58 -7.88
CA ASN A 741 20.99 13.67 -8.78
C ASN A 741 19.69 13.09 -8.17
N ALA A 742 19.59 13.00 -6.84
CA ALA A 742 18.41 12.53 -6.14
C ALA A 742 17.29 13.59 -6.16
N ASN A 743 16.04 13.13 -6.08
CA ASN A 743 14.87 14.01 -6.19
C ASN A 743 14.80 14.98 -4.99
N PRO A 744 14.85 16.31 -5.19
CA PRO A 744 14.86 17.28 -4.08
C PRO A 744 13.62 17.20 -3.17
N VAL A 745 12.45 16.83 -3.71
CA VAL A 745 11.22 16.63 -2.91
C VAL A 745 11.39 15.46 -1.96
N ARG A 746 11.96 14.35 -2.46
CA ARG A 746 12.24 13.16 -1.64
C ARG A 746 13.31 13.46 -0.58
N ILE A 747 14.41 14.13 -0.94
CA ILE A 747 15.43 14.57 0.03
C ILE A 747 14.79 15.43 1.13
N SER A 748 13.89 16.34 0.77
CA SER A 748 13.17 17.20 1.71
C SER A 748 12.30 16.40 2.67
N ASN A 749 11.50 15.45 2.16
CA ASN A 749 10.65 14.57 2.95
C ASN A 749 11.44 13.64 3.89
N ASP A 750 12.43 12.92 3.35
CA ASP A 750 13.28 11.97 4.10
C ASP A 750 14.00 12.72 5.26
N ALA A 751 14.62 13.86 4.97
CA ALA A 751 15.34 14.66 5.97
C ALA A 751 14.39 15.28 7.01
N TYR A 752 13.21 15.76 6.60
CA TYR A 752 12.17 16.23 7.51
C TYR A 752 11.69 15.13 8.47
N GLN A 753 11.50 13.89 7.99
CA GLN A 753 11.03 12.78 8.82
C GLN A 753 12.04 12.44 9.92
N ALA A 754 13.32 12.30 9.58
CA ALA A 754 14.40 12.10 10.55
C ALA A 754 14.55 13.29 11.53
N GLY A 755 14.49 14.52 11.02
CA GLY A 755 14.50 15.73 11.85
C GLY A 755 13.32 15.76 12.82
N SER A 756 12.15 15.28 12.41
CA SER A 756 10.94 15.18 13.24
C SER A 756 11.10 14.24 14.42
N ARG A 757 11.73 13.06 14.22
CA ARG A 757 11.98 12.08 15.30
C ARG A 757 12.81 12.68 16.43
N LEU A 758 13.90 13.38 16.08
CA LEU A 758 14.80 14.03 17.05
C LEU A 758 14.18 15.29 17.66
N TYR A 759 13.41 16.05 16.87
CA TYR A 759 12.71 17.24 17.34
C TYR A 759 11.68 16.92 18.43
N TRP A 760 10.81 15.93 18.22
CA TRP A 760 9.71 15.65 19.16
C TRP A 760 10.13 15.06 20.53
N ILE A 761 11.41 14.70 20.69
CA ILE A 761 12.05 14.34 21.97
C ILE A 761 12.92 15.48 22.55
N GLY A 762 13.01 16.62 21.86
CA GLY A 762 13.71 17.83 22.30
C GLY A 762 15.17 17.96 21.88
N GLU A 763 15.67 17.08 21.02
CA GLU A 763 17.06 17.10 20.54
C GLU A 763 17.24 18.06 19.35
N PHE A 764 16.97 19.35 19.60
CA PHE A 764 17.03 20.40 18.57
C PHE A 764 18.38 20.47 17.86
N ALA A 765 19.50 20.24 18.57
CA ALA A 765 20.83 20.28 17.98
C ALA A 765 21.06 19.16 16.95
N LEU A 766 20.45 17.99 17.14
CA LEU A 766 20.51 16.87 16.20
C LEU A 766 19.45 16.99 15.08
N ALA A 767 18.33 17.66 15.35
CA ALA A 767 17.25 17.89 14.38
C ALA A 767 17.56 19.05 13.39
N THR A 768 18.23 20.12 13.84
CA THR A 768 18.50 21.32 13.01
C THR A 768 19.22 21.00 11.68
N PRO A 769 20.32 20.23 11.63
CA PRO A 769 21.00 19.93 10.36
C PRO A 769 20.12 19.22 9.32
N LEU A 770 19.18 18.39 9.80
CA LEU A 770 18.22 17.67 8.96
C LEU A 770 17.14 18.62 8.43
N TYR A 771 16.61 19.54 9.24
CA TYR A 771 15.70 20.59 8.75
C TYR A 771 16.37 21.61 7.82
N GLU A 772 17.65 21.94 8.06
CA GLU A 772 18.44 22.77 7.15
C GLU A 772 18.66 22.05 5.82
N LEU A 773 18.91 20.74 5.83
CA LEU A 773 18.97 19.95 4.60
C LEU A 773 17.63 19.93 3.85
N ALA A 774 16.51 19.74 4.58
CA ALA A 774 15.18 19.69 3.99
C ALA A 774 14.72 21.02 3.39
N SER A 775 14.97 22.14 4.08
CA SER A 775 14.58 23.48 3.61
C SER A 775 15.45 24.01 2.47
N ARG A 776 16.76 23.66 2.42
CA ARG A 776 17.66 24.01 1.30
C ARG A 776 17.27 23.41 -0.04
N GLN A 777 16.30 22.49 -0.09
CA GLN A 777 15.78 21.97 -1.36
C GLN A 777 14.82 22.94 -2.05
N GLU A 778 14.27 23.93 -1.32
CA GLU A 778 13.35 24.99 -1.82
C GLU A 778 12.18 24.46 -2.68
N THR A 779 11.72 23.25 -2.37
CA THR A 779 10.73 22.51 -3.15
C THR A 779 9.30 23.05 -3.02
N GLY A 780 9.01 23.81 -1.95
CA GLY A 780 7.65 24.13 -1.55
C GLY A 780 6.86 22.89 -1.08
N SER A 781 7.53 21.78 -0.81
CA SER A 781 6.92 20.60 -0.18
C SER A 781 6.44 20.93 1.24
N ALA A 782 5.47 20.16 1.75
CA ALA A 782 5.06 20.29 3.15
C ALA A 782 6.24 20.08 4.12
N ALA A 783 7.20 19.23 3.75
CA ALA A 783 8.44 18.98 4.48
C ALA A 783 9.38 20.20 4.52
N ASP A 784 9.66 20.84 3.37
CA ASP A 784 10.41 22.10 3.28
C ASP A 784 9.77 23.18 4.15
N LEU A 785 8.48 23.45 3.92
CA LEU A 785 7.71 24.47 4.64
C LEU A 785 7.74 24.26 6.16
N THR A 786 7.52 23.02 6.61
CA THR A 786 7.54 22.67 8.03
C THR A 786 8.95 22.73 8.62
N SER A 787 9.98 22.41 7.83
CA SER A 787 11.37 22.55 8.25
C SER A 787 11.75 24.02 8.43
N ARG A 788 11.38 24.89 7.49
CA ARG A 788 11.52 26.35 7.61
C ARG A 788 10.79 26.90 8.85
N LEU A 789 9.54 26.47 9.07
CA LEU A 789 8.74 26.79 10.25
C LEU A 789 9.45 26.37 11.56
N ARG A 790 9.88 25.11 11.67
CA ARG A 790 10.50 24.59 12.90
C ARG A 790 11.86 25.22 13.19
N LEU A 791 12.67 25.53 12.18
CA LEU A 791 13.91 26.30 12.35
C LEU A 791 13.65 27.69 12.93
N LYS A 792 12.58 28.37 12.50
CA LYS A 792 12.17 29.66 13.06
C LYS A 792 11.70 29.53 14.52
N LEU A 793 10.88 28.52 14.84
CA LEU A 793 10.47 28.21 16.21
C LEU A 793 11.68 27.94 17.14
N ILE A 794 12.65 27.13 16.70
CA ILE A 794 13.89 26.83 17.45
C ILE A 794 14.68 28.12 17.76
N ASN A 795 14.68 29.07 16.82
CA ASN A 795 15.37 30.37 16.89
C ASN A 795 14.57 31.50 17.56
N GLY A 796 13.33 31.24 17.98
CA GLY A 796 12.42 32.20 18.59
C GLY A 796 11.81 33.24 17.63
N ASP A 797 11.84 32.99 16.32
CA ASP A 797 11.17 33.82 15.31
C ASP A 797 9.70 33.41 15.16
N TYR A 798 8.87 33.81 16.13
CA TYR A 798 7.44 33.50 16.11
C TYR A 798 6.68 34.18 14.96
N ARG A 799 7.14 35.35 14.50
CA ARG A 799 6.50 36.06 13.39
C ARG A 799 6.74 35.37 12.06
N GLY A 800 7.97 34.96 11.79
CA GLY A 800 8.27 34.16 10.61
C GLY A 800 7.69 32.75 10.69
N ALA A 801 7.52 32.18 11.90
CA ALA A 801 6.82 30.92 12.11
C ALA A 801 5.34 31.04 11.73
N LEU A 802 4.61 32.04 12.26
CA LEU A 802 3.21 32.32 11.90
C LEU A 802 3.00 32.38 10.37
N LEU A 803 3.86 33.12 9.67
CA LEU A 803 3.80 33.23 8.21
C LEU A 803 4.09 31.89 7.49
N GLY A 804 5.01 31.08 8.03
CA GLY A 804 5.31 29.75 7.47
C GLY A 804 4.19 28.73 7.69
N SER A 805 3.49 28.77 8.82
CA SER A 805 2.29 27.96 9.05
C SER A 805 1.15 28.36 8.11
N LEU A 806 0.96 29.67 7.86
CA LEU A 806 -0.03 30.14 6.87
C LEU A 806 0.34 29.69 5.44
N GLU A 807 1.60 29.85 5.03
CA GLU A 807 2.13 29.39 3.73
C GLU A 807 1.88 27.89 3.51
N ARG A 808 2.11 27.06 4.53
CA ARG A 808 1.78 25.62 4.50
C ARG A 808 0.29 25.36 4.44
N ALA A 809 -0.49 26.00 5.30
CA ALA A 809 -1.93 25.78 5.41
C ALA A 809 -2.66 26.12 4.09
N GLN A 810 -2.35 27.27 3.50
CA GLN A 810 -2.91 27.69 2.20
C GLN A 810 -2.51 26.76 1.05
N ARG A 811 -1.29 26.19 1.06
CA ARG A 811 -0.80 25.34 -0.02
C ARG A 811 -1.30 23.89 0.05
N TYR A 812 -1.49 23.35 1.26
CA TYR A 812 -1.80 21.94 1.47
C TYR A 812 -3.20 21.68 2.05
N ASN A 813 -3.95 22.71 2.43
CA ASN A 813 -5.25 22.60 3.08
C ASN A 813 -5.22 21.61 4.26
N ASP A 814 -4.24 21.77 5.15
CA ASP A 814 -3.84 20.77 6.14
C ASP A 814 -4.15 21.22 7.58
N SER A 815 -4.88 20.38 8.32
CA SER A 815 -5.37 20.69 9.67
C SER A 815 -4.24 20.92 10.69
N TYR A 816 -3.08 20.26 10.55
CA TYR A 816 -1.93 20.52 11.42
C TYR A 816 -1.36 21.92 11.19
N ALA A 817 -1.22 22.34 9.93
CA ALA A 817 -0.74 23.68 9.59
C ALA A 817 -1.71 24.77 10.07
N TYR A 818 -3.02 24.55 9.92
CA TYR A 818 -4.04 25.44 10.46
C TYR A 818 -4.00 25.51 11.99
N ARG A 819 -3.88 24.39 12.71
CA ARG A 819 -3.71 24.41 14.17
C ARG A 819 -2.54 25.30 14.59
N ASP A 820 -1.36 25.08 14.01
CA ASP A 820 -0.16 25.85 14.37
C ASP A 820 -0.34 27.35 14.07
N PHE A 821 -0.98 27.68 12.94
CA PHE A 821 -1.31 29.05 12.56
C PHE A 821 -2.29 29.73 13.53
N LEU A 822 -3.42 29.09 13.82
CA LEU A 822 -4.47 29.63 14.71
C LEU A 822 -3.97 29.75 16.16
N GLY A 823 -3.22 28.76 16.66
CA GLY A 823 -2.58 28.80 17.97
C GLY A 823 -1.60 29.95 18.11
N MET A 824 -0.80 30.21 17.06
CA MET A 824 0.07 31.39 17.00
C MET A 824 -0.72 32.71 16.89
N LEU A 825 -1.83 32.78 16.15
CA LEU A 825 -2.68 33.98 16.12
C LEU A 825 -3.21 34.34 17.53
N HIS A 826 -3.72 33.36 18.29
CA HIS A 826 -4.14 33.60 19.67
C HIS A 826 -3.00 34.13 20.54
N ALA A 827 -1.83 33.47 20.50
CA ALA A 827 -0.64 33.90 21.25
C ALA A 827 -0.09 35.27 20.79
N MET A 828 -0.22 35.62 19.52
CA MET A 828 0.20 36.91 18.96
C MET A 828 -0.87 38.02 19.11
N GLY A 829 -2.01 37.71 19.74
CA GLY A 829 -3.05 38.68 20.12
C GLY A 829 -4.14 38.91 19.07
N ALA A 830 -4.13 38.14 17.98
CA ALA A 830 -5.13 38.12 16.92
C ALA A 830 -6.17 37.01 17.17
N SER A 831 -6.71 36.97 18.41
CA SER A 831 -7.63 35.90 18.83
C SER A 831 -8.99 35.97 18.13
N LYS A 832 -9.42 37.15 17.66
CA LYS A 832 -10.66 37.28 16.90
C LYS A 832 -10.52 36.58 15.55
N GLU A 833 -9.46 36.92 14.82
CA GLU A 833 -9.14 36.35 13.52
C GLU A 833 -8.94 34.83 13.60
N ALA A 834 -8.37 34.34 14.70
CA ALA A 834 -8.24 32.91 14.97
C ALA A 834 -9.60 32.22 15.17
N TRP A 835 -10.54 32.82 15.90
CA TRP A 835 -11.88 32.28 16.08
C TRP A 835 -12.73 32.37 14.81
N ASP A 836 -12.68 33.50 14.09
CA ASP A 836 -13.38 33.69 12.83
C ASP A 836 -12.95 32.60 11.81
N ALA A 837 -11.65 32.28 11.74
CA ALA A 837 -11.13 31.19 10.92
C ALA A 837 -11.48 29.79 11.47
N PHE A 838 -11.41 29.57 12.80
CA PHE A 838 -11.83 28.31 13.42
C PHE A 838 -13.28 27.95 13.09
N ASN A 839 -14.19 28.93 13.12
CA ASN A 839 -15.61 28.72 12.84
C ASN A 839 -15.89 28.30 11.39
N VAL A 840 -14.99 28.62 10.44
CA VAL A 840 -15.07 28.15 9.05
C VAL A 840 -14.41 26.77 8.91
N LEU A 841 -13.25 26.58 9.52
CA LEU A 841 -12.43 25.37 9.35
C LEU A 841 -12.92 24.17 10.19
N GLY A 842 -13.64 24.41 11.28
CA GLY A 842 -14.18 23.35 12.15
C GLY A 842 -15.24 22.48 11.46
N ASP A 843 -16.10 23.08 10.62
CA ASP A 843 -17.06 22.35 9.79
C ASP A 843 -16.36 21.62 8.62
N GLN A 844 -15.22 22.13 8.16
CA GLN A 844 -14.43 21.53 7.06
C GLN A 844 -13.59 20.32 7.53
N PHE A 845 -13.02 20.39 8.73
CA PHE A 845 -12.12 19.37 9.29
C PHE A 845 -12.74 18.70 10.52
N ASN A 846 -13.44 17.58 10.30
CA ASN A 846 -13.91 16.70 11.37
C ASN A 846 -12.74 15.86 11.97
N ASN A 847 -11.76 16.53 12.59
CA ASN A 847 -10.62 15.91 13.28
C ASN A 847 -10.14 16.71 14.50
N GLN A 848 -9.38 16.07 15.38
CA GLN A 848 -9.02 16.65 16.68
C GLN A 848 -8.02 17.82 16.60
N HIS A 849 -7.25 17.97 15.52
CA HIS A 849 -6.15 18.94 15.44
C HIS A 849 -6.64 20.39 15.52
N ILE A 850 -7.73 20.72 14.83
CA ILE A 850 -8.31 22.08 14.84
C ILE A 850 -8.84 22.43 16.24
N TRP A 851 -9.41 21.47 16.97
CA TRP A 851 -9.89 21.68 18.35
C TRP A 851 -8.77 22.04 19.34
N GLU A 852 -7.49 21.75 19.04
CA GLU A 852 -6.38 22.18 19.90
C GLU A 852 -6.22 23.71 19.93
N THR A 853 -6.59 24.45 18.87
CA THR A 853 -6.52 25.92 18.90
C THR A 853 -7.59 26.54 19.80
N ALA A 854 -8.77 25.93 19.88
CA ALA A 854 -9.83 26.37 20.79
C ALA A 854 -9.41 26.26 22.26
N LEU A 855 -8.46 25.38 22.60
CA LEU A 855 -7.88 25.32 23.94
C LEU A 855 -7.01 26.56 24.19
N VAL A 856 -6.21 26.98 23.22
CA VAL A 856 -5.40 28.21 23.30
C VAL A 856 -6.31 29.44 23.45
N GLY A 857 -7.35 29.56 22.61
CA GLY A 857 -8.29 30.67 22.62
C GLY A 857 -9.01 30.85 23.95
N HIS A 858 -9.68 29.81 24.46
CA HIS A 858 -10.40 29.89 25.73
C HIS A 858 -9.47 30.17 26.92
N ARG A 859 -8.25 29.63 26.92
CA ARG A 859 -7.25 29.94 27.96
C ARG A 859 -6.78 31.38 27.88
N LYS A 860 -6.52 31.89 26.68
CA LYS A 860 -6.12 33.28 26.41
C LYS A 860 -7.18 34.30 26.85
N GLU A 861 -8.45 33.94 26.77
CA GLU A 861 -9.60 34.72 27.25
C GLU A 861 -9.86 34.59 28.76
N GLY A 862 -9.27 33.60 29.43
CA GLY A 862 -9.52 33.32 30.84
C GLY A 862 -10.89 32.68 31.11
N LYS A 863 -11.44 31.93 30.14
CA LYS A 863 -12.74 31.26 30.24
C LYS A 863 -12.81 30.28 31.42
N SER A 864 -13.94 30.31 32.11
CA SER A 864 -14.27 29.37 33.18
C SER A 864 -14.67 27.99 32.64
N GLU A 865 -14.60 26.96 33.49
CA GLU A 865 -15.01 25.60 33.13
C GLU A 865 -16.47 25.56 32.62
N GLY A 866 -17.38 26.29 33.28
CA GLY A 866 -18.78 26.40 32.88
C GLY A 866 -19.00 27.09 31.53
N GLU A 867 -18.23 28.11 31.18
CA GLU A 867 -18.28 28.73 29.85
C GLU A 867 -17.78 27.78 28.77
N ILE A 868 -16.71 27.02 29.03
CA ILE A 868 -16.19 26.04 28.07
C ILE A 868 -17.22 24.92 27.87
N ILE A 869 -17.84 24.39 28.94
CA ILE A 869 -18.93 23.41 28.83
C ILE A 869 -20.10 23.96 28.01
N ALA A 870 -20.50 25.22 28.25
CA ALA A 870 -21.60 25.86 27.51
C ALA A 870 -21.28 26.09 26.02
N TRP A 871 -20.01 26.27 25.66
CA TRP A 871 -19.56 26.31 24.27
C TRP A 871 -19.52 24.91 23.63
N VAL A 872 -18.93 23.93 24.32
CA VAL A 872 -18.83 22.54 23.81
C VAL A 872 -20.22 21.94 23.55
N LYS A 873 -21.23 22.26 24.37
CA LYS A 873 -22.63 21.83 24.17
C LYS A 873 -23.31 22.37 22.91
N GLN A 874 -22.67 23.27 22.17
CA GLN A 874 -23.15 23.74 20.86
C GLN A 874 -22.57 22.92 19.68
N SER A 875 -21.57 22.07 19.95
CA SER A 875 -21.00 21.15 18.95
C SER A 875 -21.99 20.06 18.55
N LYS A 876 -21.89 19.61 17.30
CA LYS A 876 -22.55 18.40 16.79
C LYS A 876 -21.65 17.15 16.86
N ASP A 877 -20.36 17.34 17.15
CA ASP A 877 -19.33 16.31 17.20
C ASP A 877 -18.99 16.01 18.67
N SER A 878 -19.65 14.99 19.21
CA SER A 878 -19.54 14.48 20.58
C SER A 878 -18.18 13.84 20.89
N ASN A 879 -17.54 13.25 19.89
CA ASN A 879 -16.29 12.50 20.07
C ASN A 879 -15.11 13.44 20.33
N HIS A 880 -14.85 14.40 19.43
CA HIS A 880 -13.76 15.36 19.63
C HIS A 880 -14.11 16.33 20.76
N ALA A 881 -15.39 16.71 20.93
CA ALA A 881 -15.87 17.51 22.07
C ALA A 881 -15.51 16.89 23.42
N GLY A 882 -15.74 15.58 23.62
CA GLY A 882 -15.43 14.90 24.87
C GLY A 882 -13.93 14.90 25.20
N LYS A 883 -13.08 14.59 24.22
CA LYS A 883 -11.62 14.63 24.37
C LYS A 883 -11.11 16.06 24.62
N TYR A 884 -11.61 17.03 23.85
CA TYR A 884 -11.31 18.46 24.01
C TYR A 884 -11.66 18.95 25.41
N LEU A 885 -12.87 18.64 25.89
CA LEU A 885 -13.33 19.07 27.20
C LEU A 885 -12.42 18.50 28.29
N LEU A 886 -12.07 17.20 28.23
CA LEU A 886 -11.15 16.61 29.20
C LEU A 886 -9.82 17.37 29.25
N ARG A 887 -9.18 17.64 28.09
CA ARG A 887 -7.95 18.45 28.01
C ARG A 887 -8.13 19.83 28.64
N ALA A 888 -9.26 20.49 28.38
CA ALA A 888 -9.57 21.80 28.96
C ALA A 888 -9.73 21.76 30.49
N GLY A 889 -10.22 20.66 31.06
CA GLY A 889 -10.42 20.48 32.50
C GLY A 889 -9.20 19.95 33.28
N VAL A 890 -8.26 19.23 32.65
CA VAL A 890 -7.12 18.61 33.36
C VAL A 890 -5.78 19.32 33.14
N THR A 891 -5.51 19.86 31.95
CA THR A 891 -4.22 20.50 31.62
C THR A 891 -4.05 21.79 32.42
N ASP A 892 -3.16 21.82 33.41
CA ASP A 892 -2.92 22.99 34.28
C ASP A 892 -4.19 23.53 34.97
N ARG A 893 -5.05 22.60 35.38
CA ARG A 893 -6.33 22.81 36.06
C ARG A 893 -6.60 21.70 37.08
N ILE A 894 -7.55 21.95 37.97
CA ILE A 894 -8.21 20.93 38.79
C ILE A 894 -9.70 21.01 38.40
N PRO A 895 -10.30 19.96 37.82
CA PRO A 895 -11.69 20.01 37.39
C PRO A 895 -12.65 20.05 38.59
N SER A 896 -13.86 20.60 38.37
CA SER A 896 -14.92 20.59 39.37
C SER A 896 -15.37 19.16 39.74
N LYS A 897 -16.16 19.02 40.82
CA LYS A 897 -16.69 17.71 41.24
C LYS A 897 -17.74 17.19 40.25
N GLU A 898 -18.43 18.10 39.57
CA GLU A 898 -19.50 17.83 38.62
C GLU A 898 -18.97 17.56 37.20
N PHE A 899 -17.69 17.87 36.94
CA PHE A 899 -17.05 17.80 35.62
C PHE A 899 -17.15 16.44 34.92
N ALA A 900 -16.98 15.32 35.64
CA ALA A 900 -17.13 13.98 35.07
C ALA A 900 -18.58 13.66 34.66
N THR A 901 -19.57 14.31 35.28
CA THR A 901 -20.97 14.22 34.86
C THR A 901 -21.16 14.93 33.52
N PHE A 902 -20.66 16.16 33.37
CA PHE A 902 -20.71 16.90 32.12
C PHE A 902 -19.96 16.22 30.97
N LEU A 903 -18.81 15.58 31.23
CA LEU A 903 -18.12 14.74 30.25
C LEU A 903 -18.99 13.56 29.78
N THR A 904 -19.77 12.96 30.69
CA THR A 904 -20.66 11.84 30.38
C THR A 904 -21.90 12.27 29.57
N GLU A 905 -22.31 13.54 29.66
CA GLU A 905 -23.37 14.14 28.82
C GLU A 905 -22.90 14.46 27.40
N ILE A 906 -21.60 14.66 27.17
CA ILE A 906 -21.02 15.18 25.93
C ILE A 906 -20.29 14.11 25.12
N ALA A 907 -19.54 13.23 25.77
CA ALA A 907 -18.72 12.22 25.11
C ALA A 907 -19.55 11.03 24.63
N GLU A 908 -19.08 10.38 23.56
CA GLU A 908 -19.72 9.18 23.00
C GLU A 908 -19.92 8.07 24.06
N PRO A 909 -21.16 7.58 24.27
CA PRO A 909 -21.46 6.55 25.25
C PRO A 909 -20.69 5.25 25.02
N VAL A 910 -20.11 4.71 26.09
CA VAL A 910 -19.46 3.39 26.11
C VAL A 910 -20.44 2.33 26.62
N TRP A 911 -20.46 1.17 25.98
CA TRP A 911 -21.42 0.10 26.25
C TRP A 911 -20.71 -1.21 26.58
N LYS A 912 -21.24 -1.95 27.55
CA LYS A 912 -20.97 -3.38 27.72
C LYS A 912 -22.03 -4.18 26.98
N LEU A 913 -21.61 -5.11 26.12
CA LEU A 913 -22.51 -6.04 25.43
C LEU A 913 -22.89 -7.22 26.34
N ASP A 914 -24.14 -7.67 26.22
CA ASP A 914 -24.74 -8.83 26.88
C ASP A 914 -25.29 -9.73 25.76
N TYR A 915 -24.45 -10.66 25.31
CA TYR A 915 -24.74 -11.60 24.23
C TYR A 915 -25.46 -12.85 24.75
N GLY A 916 -25.37 -13.10 26.06
CA GLY A 916 -26.12 -14.09 26.82
C GLY A 916 -25.78 -15.54 26.46
N ASN A 917 -24.61 -16.02 26.92
CA ASN A 917 -24.11 -17.41 26.88
C ASN A 917 -24.79 -18.33 25.83
N LYS A 918 -24.62 -17.99 24.55
CA LYS A 918 -25.06 -18.83 23.42
C LYS A 918 -23.87 -19.67 22.97
N PRO A 919 -23.98 -21.02 22.92
CA PRO A 919 -22.88 -21.89 22.52
C PRO A 919 -22.25 -21.43 21.20
N GLY A 920 -20.96 -21.11 21.25
CA GLY A 920 -20.18 -20.63 20.10
C GLY A 920 -20.05 -19.11 19.95
N ASN A 921 -20.65 -18.30 20.84
CA ASN A 921 -20.55 -16.82 20.82
C ASN A 921 -19.97 -16.20 22.10
N ASP A 922 -19.43 -17.02 23.02
CA ASP A 922 -18.98 -16.59 24.35
C ASP A 922 -17.86 -15.51 24.31
N TYR A 923 -17.11 -15.43 23.19
CA TYR A 923 -16.13 -14.37 22.92
C TYR A 923 -16.72 -12.94 22.87
N PHE A 924 -18.00 -12.81 22.51
CA PHE A 924 -18.66 -11.51 22.37
C PHE A 924 -19.38 -11.03 23.63
N ASP A 925 -19.53 -11.89 24.64
CA ASP A 925 -20.20 -11.52 25.89
C ASP A 925 -19.30 -10.64 26.77
N GLY A 926 -19.87 -9.58 27.33
CA GLY A 926 -19.15 -8.65 28.18
C GLY A 926 -18.15 -7.73 27.49
N LEU A 927 -18.04 -7.74 26.15
CA LEU A 927 -17.19 -6.80 25.41
C LEU A 927 -17.58 -5.35 25.70
N ILE A 928 -16.57 -4.52 25.96
CA ILE A 928 -16.71 -3.07 26.12
C ILE A 928 -16.47 -2.42 24.76
N VAL A 929 -17.44 -1.64 24.28
CA VAL A 929 -17.48 -1.08 22.92
C VAL A 929 -17.92 0.38 22.89
N GLN A 930 -17.51 1.10 21.84
CA GLN A 930 -17.92 2.47 21.56
C GLN A 930 -18.17 2.65 20.07
N LEU A 931 -19.13 3.53 19.72
CA LEU A 931 -19.36 3.95 18.35
C LEU A 931 -18.40 5.10 17.99
N ILE A 932 -17.87 5.06 16.76
CA ILE A 932 -17.04 6.12 16.19
C ILE A 932 -17.50 6.44 14.76
N ASN A 933 -16.95 7.51 14.18
CA ASN A 933 -17.22 7.95 12.81
C ASN A 933 -18.72 8.10 12.54
N ASP A 934 -19.38 8.96 13.34
CA ASP A 934 -20.83 9.23 13.29
C ASP A 934 -21.72 7.98 13.40
N GLY A 935 -21.25 6.98 14.17
CA GLY A 935 -21.93 5.69 14.34
C GLY A 935 -21.74 4.71 13.19
N LYS A 936 -20.84 4.97 12.23
CA LYS A 936 -20.54 4.08 11.10
C LYS A 936 -19.65 2.88 11.49
N GLN A 937 -18.93 2.94 12.60
CA GLN A 937 -18.05 1.86 13.06
C GLN A 937 -18.20 1.63 14.57
N LEU A 938 -18.01 0.38 15.00
CA LEU A 938 -17.96 -0.02 16.40
C LEU A 938 -16.54 -0.53 16.73
N ILE A 939 -15.90 0.02 17.76
CA ILE A 939 -14.58 -0.40 18.25
C ILE A 939 -14.68 -1.10 19.61
N ILE A 940 -13.78 -2.06 19.86
CA ILE A 940 -13.65 -2.78 21.14
C ILE A 940 -12.59 -2.08 22.01
N LEU A 941 -12.97 -1.65 23.22
CA LEU A 941 -12.12 -0.91 24.15
C LEU A 941 -11.53 -1.75 25.31
N GLY A 942 -12.16 -2.90 25.60
CA GLY A 942 -11.90 -3.68 26.81
C GLY A 942 -10.67 -4.59 26.76
N PRO A 943 -10.31 -5.26 27.87
CA PRO A 943 -9.13 -6.13 27.96
C PRO A 943 -9.06 -7.25 26.91
N GLN A 944 -10.23 -7.72 26.44
CA GLN A 944 -10.36 -8.69 25.34
C GLN A 944 -10.03 -8.12 23.95
N SER A 945 -9.69 -6.83 23.84
CA SER A 945 -9.45 -6.18 22.57
C SER A 945 -8.06 -6.52 21.99
N HIS A 946 -8.06 -6.89 20.71
CA HIS A 946 -6.89 -6.95 19.85
C HIS A 946 -6.74 -5.62 19.09
N GLU A 947 -5.54 -5.31 18.62
CA GLU A 947 -5.27 -4.08 17.84
C GLU A 947 -6.26 -3.94 16.69
N SER A 948 -6.83 -2.74 16.51
CA SER A 948 -7.86 -2.43 15.48
C SER A 948 -9.16 -3.24 15.55
N GLY A 949 -9.47 -3.90 16.68
CA GLY A 949 -10.70 -4.67 16.87
C GLY A 949 -11.99 -3.87 16.62
N THR A 950 -12.55 -4.02 15.42
CA THR A 950 -13.86 -3.48 15.02
C THR A 950 -14.90 -4.60 14.95
N LEU A 951 -16.17 -4.24 15.11
CA LEU A 951 -17.31 -5.17 15.02
C LEU A 951 -18.36 -4.67 14.02
N PRO A 952 -19.06 -5.56 13.30
CA PRO A 952 -20.20 -5.19 12.47
C PRO A 952 -21.27 -4.45 13.28
N LEU A 953 -21.75 -3.30 12.77
CA LEU A 953 -22.76 -2.48 13.44
C LEU A 953 -24.05 -3.24 13.80
N ASP A 954 -24.41 -4.26 13.03
CA ASP A 954 -25.62 -5.04 13.29
C ASP A 954 -25.51 -5.90 14.55
N MET A 955 -24.29 -6.23 15.01
CA MET A 955 -24.09 -6.79 16.35
C MET A 955 -24.46 -5.77 17.41
N TYR A 956 -23.99 -4.52 17.29
CA TYR A 956 -24.34 -3.45 18.23
C TYR A 956 -25.86 -3.17 18.28
N LYS A 957 -26.53 -3.14 17.12
CA LYS A 957 -27.98 -2.89 17.04
C LYS A 957 -28.80 -3.98 17.75
N ASN A 958 -28.48 -5.25 17.47
CA ASN A 958 -29.33 -6.39 17.86
C ASN A 958 -28.98 -7.03 19.21
N THR A 959 -27.90 -6.59 19.89
CA THR A 959 -27.48 -7.14 21.18
C THR A 959 -27.98 -6.29 22.34
N LYS A 960 -28.35 -6.95 23.45
CA LYS A 960 -28.63 -6.29 24.73
C LYS A 960 -27.34 -5.63 25.23
N LYS A 961 -27.45 -4.45 25.80
CA LYS A 961 -26.28 -3.65 26.21
C LYS A 961 -26.59 -2.79 27.43
N THR A 962 -25.57 -2.50 28.20
CA THR A 962 -25.64 -1.65 29.39
C THR A 962 -24.58 -0.56 29.26
N GLN A 963 -24.96 0.70 29.46
CA GLN A 963 -24.01 1.80 29.42
C GLN A 963 -23.05 1.69 30.60
N VAL A 964 -21.75 1.88 30.35
CA VAL A 964 -20.70 1.90 31.37
C VAL A 964 -20.04 3.28 31.38
N LYS A 965 -19.39 3.63 32.50
CA LYS A 965 -18.67 4.90 32.64
C LYS A 965 -17.50 4.94 31.66
N SER A 966 -17.36 6.04 30.90
CA SER A 966 -16.31 6.19 29.88
C SER A 966 -14.91 6.33 30.51
N HIS A 967 -13.87 5.95 29.78
CA HIS A 967 -12.47 6.15 30.21
C HIS A 967 -12.13 7.63 30.46
N LEU A 968 -12.76 8.55 29.72
CA LEU A 968 -12.67 10.00 29.95
C LEU A 968 -13.21 10.39 31.33
N SER A 969 -14.41 9.92 31.69
CA SER A 969 -15.06 10.22 32.96
C SER A 969 -14.38 9.53 34.15
N TYR A 970 -13.83 8.32 33.98
CA TYR A 970 -12.97 7.70 35.01
C TYR A 970 -11.72 8.54 35.26
N PHE A 971 -11.04 8.98 34.21
CA PHE A 971 -9.83 9.79 34.34
C PHE A 971 -10.12 11.14 35.00
N ALA A 972 -11.20 11.83 34.63
CA ALA A 972 -11.57 13.11 35.21
C ALA A 972 -11.71 13.06 36.75
N ASP A 973 -12.48 12.11 37.27
CA ASP A 973 -12.67 11.93 38.72
C ASP A 973 -11.37 11.50 39.41
N ALA A 974 -10.64 10.54 38.84
CA ALA A 974 -9.41 10.03 39.43
C ALA A 974 -8.29 11.08 39.44
N TYR A 975 -8.17 11.86 38.37
CA TYR A 975 -7.25 13.00 38.28
C TYR A 975 -7.59 14.06 39.33
N ARG A 976 -8.88 14.43 39.48
CA ARG A 976 -9.33 15.34 40.55
C ARG A 976 -8.95 14.79 41.93
N ALA A 977 -9.16 13.51 42.18
CA ALA A 977 -8.81 12.85 43.44
C ALA A 977 -7.30 12.91 43.71
N ILE A 978 -6.45 12.61 42.71
CA ILE A 978 -4.98 12.79 42.80
C ILE A 978 -4.61 14.23 43.14
N ARG A 979 -5.16 15.22 42.42
CA ARG A 979 -4.87 16.64 42.64
C ARG A 979 -5.38 17.17 43.99
N THR A 980 -6.31 16.46 44.64
CA THR A 980 -6.82 16.76 46.00
C THR A 980 -6.24 15.85 47.08
N ASN A 981 -5.20 15.05 46.77
CA ASN A 981 -4.54 14.07 47.64
C ASN A 981 -5.43 12.92 48.16
N ASP A 982 -6.59 12.67 47.53
CA ASP A 982 -7.43 11.50 47.78
C ASP A 982 -6.95 10.30 46.94
N PHE A 983 -5.80 9.76 47.30
CA PHE A 983 -5.19 8.63 46.58
C PHE A 983 -6.02 7.33 46.70
N SER A 984 -6.86 7.19 47.74
CA SER A 984 -7.72 6.02 47.90
C SER A 984 -8.85 6.00 46.87
N SER A 985 -9.54 7.13 46.68
CA SER A 985 -10.57 7.23 45.63
C SER A 985 -9.97 7.15 44.23
N ALA A 986 -8.82 7.78 44.00
CA ALA A 986 -8.11 7.68 42.73
C ALA A 986 -7.71 6.23 42.39
N HIS A 987 -7.19 5.48 43.37
CA HIS A 987 -6.81 4.08 43.20
C HIS A 987 -8.01 3.21 42.83
N ALA A 988 -9.12 3.34 43.57
CA ALA A 988 -10.34 2.56 43.31
C ALA A 988 -10.91 2.82 41.91
N LEU A 989 -11.02 4.09 41.50
CA LEU A 989 -11.52 4.49 40.18
C LEU A 989 -10.64 3.96 39.02
N LEU A 990 -9.32 4.00 39.18
CA LEU A 990 -8.39 3.56 38.13
C LEU A 990 -8.25 2.03 38.08
N GLN A 991 -8.38 1.35 39.21
CA GLN A 991 -8.49 -0.10 39.27
C GLN A 991 -9.79 -0.58 38.60
N GLU A 992 -10.93 0.06 38.88
CA GLU A 992 -12.20 -0.21 38.20
C GLU A 992 -12.09 0.01 36.68
N ALA A 993 -11.49 1.12 36.25
CA ALA A 993 -11.22 1.39 34.85
C ALA A 993 -10.32 0.32 34.20
N SER A 994 -9.28 -0.18 34.89
CA SER A 994 -8.39 -1.23 34.37
C SER A 994 -9.08 -2.58 34.11
N ASN A 995 -10.22 -2.84 34.75
CA ASN A 995 -11.06 -4.02 34.48
C ASN A 995 -11.96 -3.85 33.25
N LEU A 996 -12.22 -2.61 32.82
CA LEU A 996 -13.09 -2.26 31.69
C LEU A 996 -12.34 -1.85 30.42
N TYR A 997 -11.11 -1.36 30.55
CA TYR A 997 -10.32 -0.80 29.46
C TYR A 997 -8.94 -1.43 29.38
N LYS A 998 -8.48 -1.74 28.17
CA LYS A 998 -7.12 -2.26 27.96
C LYS A 998 -6.10 -1.13 28.05
N LEU A 999 -5.51 -0.93 29.23
CA LEU A 999 -4.56 0.17 29.50
C LEU A 999 -3.18 0.03 28.82
N SER A 1000 -2.97 -0.97 27.96
CA SER A 1000 -1.83 -1.01 27.03
C SER A 1000 -2.14 -0.39 25.67
N MET A 1001 -3.42 -0.19 25.32
CA MET A 1001 -3.83 0.42 24.05
C MET A 1001 -3.68 1.94 24.11
N GLU A 1002 -3.13 2.53 23.05
CA GLU A 1002 -2.78 3.95 22.94
C GLU A 1002 -3.91 4.92 23.36
N GLN A 1003 -5.16 4.58 23.03
CA GLN A 1003 -6.36 5.36 23.35
C GLN A 1003 -6.64 5.46 24.85
N HIS A 1004 -6.22 4.47 25.65
CA HIS A 1004 -6.51 4.35 27.08
C HIS A 1004 -5.25 4.31 27.97
N SER A 1005 -4.07 4.11 27.38
CA SER A 1005 -2.84 3.90 28.16
C SER A 1005 -2.43 5.13 28.97
N TYR A 1006 -2.96 6.31 28.63
CA TYR A 1006 -2.80 7.54 29.42
C TYR A 1006 -3.33 7.42 30.86
N LEU A 1007 -4.22 6.47 31.19
CA LEU A 1007 -4.64 6.20 32.57
C LEU A 1007 -3.56 5.47 33.40
N LEU A 1008 -2.69 4.68 32.76
CA LEU A 1008 -1.76 3.75 33.42
C LEU A 1008 -0.74 4.44 34.35
N PRO A 1009 -0.10 5.58 33.98
CA PRO A 1009 0.83 6.26 34.88
C PRO A 1009 0.14 6.82 36.13
N TYR A 1010 -1.09 7.31 36.00
CA TYR A 1010 -1.85 7.83 37.13
C TYR A 1010 -2.35 6.70 38.04
N TYR A 1011 -2.65 5.51 37.49
CA TYR A 1011 -2.95 4.32 38.27
C TYR A 1011 -1.73 3.89 39.08
N ALA A 1012 -0.55 3.82 38.43
CA ALA A 1012 0.73 3.55 39.08
C ALA A 1012 1.04 4.56 40.20
N PHE A 1013 0.73 5.85 40.00
CA PHE A 1013 0.91 6.89 41.02
C PHE A 1013 -0.01 6.69 42.22
N ALA A 1014 -1.32 6.54 42.00
CA ALA A 1014 -2.28 6.32 43.08
C ALA A 1014 -1.98 5.03 43.85
N ALA A 1015 -1.70 3.92 43.16
CA ALA A 1015 -1.34 2.65 43.75
C ALA A 1015 -0.05 2.75 44.58
N ALA A 1016 1.02 3.35 44.04
CA ALA A 1016 2.28 3.52 44.76
C ALA A 1016 2.14 4.44 45.99
N LYS A 1017 1.30 5.48 45.94
CA LYS A 1017 0.95 6.32 47.10
C LYS A 1017 0.15 5.57 48.17
N MET A 1018 -0.62 4.55 47.78
CA MET A 1018 -1.37 3.66 48.68
C MET A 1018 -0.57 2.42 49.14
N GLY A 1019 0.63 2.20 48.61
CA GLY A 1019 1.45 1.00 48.90
C GLY A 1019 1.08 -0.25 48.08
N ASP A 1020 0.18 -0.14 47.10
CA ASP A 1020 -0.32 -1.25 46.25
C ASP A 1020 0.30 -1.24 44.84
N ALA A 1021 1.53 -0.74 44.70
CA ALA A 1021 2.28 -0.83 43.44
C ALA A 1021 2.36 -2.27 42.85
N PRO A 1022 2.46 -3.37 43.64
CA PRO A 1022 2.47 -4.73 43.11
C PRO A 1022 1.24 -5.11 42.29
N ALA A 1023 0.05 -4.54 42.56
CA ALA A 1023 -1.14 -4.80 41.74
C ALA A 1023 -0.97 -4.26 40.31
N VAL A 1024 -0.37 -3.08 40.15
CA VAL A 1024 -0.08 -2.48 38.85
C VAL A 1024 1.07 -3.19 38.15
N GLU A 1025 2.12 -3.61 38.88
CA GLU A 1025 3.19 -4.42 38.30
C GLU A 1025 2.70 -5.78 37.80
N LYS A 1026 1.76 -6.41 38.52
CA LYS A 1026 1.09 -7.64 38.06
C LYS A 1026 0.25 -7.39 36.80
N TYR A 1027 -0.52 -6.31 36.75
CA TYR A 1027 -1.32 -5.95 35.56
C TYR A 1027 -0.43 -5.71 34.32
N MET A 1028 0.76 -5.11 34.51
CA MET A 1028 1.72 -4.86 33.43
C MET A 1028 2.61 -6.07 33.08
N ALA A 1029 2.55 -7.17 33.84
CA ALA A 1029 3.43 -8.32 33.62
C ALA A 1029 3.18 -8.99 32.26
N ASP A 1030 1.92 -9.07 31.87
CA ASP A 1030 1.46 -9.72 30.63
C ASP A 1030 1.57 -8.83 29.38
N PHE A 1031 2.07 -7.59 29.52
CA PHE A 1031 2.28 -6.69 28.37
C PHE A 1031 3.33 -7.28 27.43
N THR A 1032 3.00 -7.33 26.15
CA THR A 1032 3.90 -7.69 25.05
C THR A 1032 5.02 -6.65 24.86
N VAL A 1033 5.97 -6.93 23.96
CA VAL A 1033 7.09 -6.01 23.67
C VAL A 1033 6.62 -4.67 23.11
N TRP A 1034 5.59 -4.66 22.26
CA TRP A 1034 5.06 -3.41 21.67
C TRP A 1034 4.22 -2.61 22.67
N GLU A 1035 3.50 -3.27 23.58
CA GLU A 1035 2.74 -2.64 24.67
C GLU A 1035 3.65 -1.94 25.70
N LYS A 1036 4.94 -2.31 25.75
CA LYS A 1036 5.97 -1.69 26.59
C LYS A 1036 6.51 -0.41 25.95
N SER A 1037 5.63 0.59 25.86
CA SER A 1037 5.90 1.93 25.29
C SER A 1037 5.82 3.04 26.36
N PHE A 1038 5.65 4.30 25.95
CA PHE A 1038 5.64 5.52 26.77
C PHE A 1038 4.95 5.38 28.14
N ASP A 1039 3.67 5.01 28.17
CA ASP A 1039 2.90 4.95 29.43
C ASP A 1039 3.35 3.83 30.38
N TYR A 1040 3.77 2.68 29.84
CA TYR A 1040 4.37 1.59 30.62
C TYR A 1040 5.66 2.06 31.29
N PHE A 1041 6.52 2.77 30.56
CA PHE A 1041 7.76 3.30 31.12
C PHE A 1041 7.51 4.45 32.12
N LEU A 1042 6.50 5.31 31.91
CA LEU A 1042 6.07 6.26 32.94
C LEU A 1042 5.58 5.56 34.21
N ALA A 1043 4.78 4.50 34.10
CA ALA A 1043 4.31 3.73 35.25
C ALA A 1043 5.47 3.05 36.02
N LYS A 1044 6.42 2.44 35.30
CA LYS A 1044 7.65 1.88 35.91
C LYS A 1044 8.53 2.95 36.54
N ALA A 1045 8.63 4.15 35.95
CA ALA A 1045 9.33 5.28 36.56
C ALA A 1045 8.68 5.69 37.89
N ILE A 1046 7.35 5.83 37.91
CA ILE A 1046 6.60 6.24 39.09
C ILE A 1046 6.77 5.25 40.25
N ILE A 1047 6.57 3.96 39.98
CA ILE A 1047 6.71 2.89 40.98
C ILE A 1047 8.13 2.87 41.56
N SER A 1048 9.13 2.96 40.69
CA SER A 1048 10.55 2.98 41.12
C SER A 1048 10.88 4.24 41.92
N GLY A 1049 10.36 5.40 41.50
CA GLY A 1049 10.64 6.69 42.13
C GLY A 1049 10.04 6.83 43.51
N ILE A 1050 8.76 6.44 43.69
CA ILE A 1050 8.10 6.44 45.00
C ILE A 1050 8.73 5.40 45.94
N ALA A 1051 9.26 4.29 45.41
CA ALA A 1051 10.06 3.32 46.16
C ALA A 1051 11.51 3.80 46.47
N GLY A 1052 11.86 5.04 46.17
CA GLY A 1052 13.17 5.63 46.45
C GLY A 1052 14.29 5.25 45.48
N LYS A 1053 13.99 4.50 44.41
CA LYS A 1053 14.97 4.05 43.41
C LYS A 1053 15.14 5.08 42.29
N THR A 1054 15.66 6.26 42.62
CA THR A 1054 15.74 7.39 41.67
C THR A 1054 16.47 7.07 40.37
N GLU A 1055 17.60 6.35 40.40
CA GLU A 1055 18.35 6.03 39.17
C GLU A 1055 17.56 5.14 38.21
N GLU A 1056 16.86 4.13 38.73
CA GLU A 1056 15.99 3.23 37.95
C GLU A 1056 14.81 4.02 37.36
N SER A 1057 14.18 4.87 38.19
CA SER A 1057 13.12 5.78 37.78
C SER A 1057 13.53 6.72 36.64
N VAL A 1058 14.69 7.38 36.77
CA VAL A 1058 15.21 8.30 35.73
C VAL A 1058 15.56 7.57 34.43
N LYS A 1059 16.04 6.32 34.49
CA LYS A 1059 16.22 5.48 33.28
C LYS A 1059 14.88 5.19 32.59
N PHE A 1060 13.84 4.88 33.36
CA PHE A 1060 12.51 4.67 32.81
C PHE A 1060 11.88 5.96 32.25
N LEU A 1061 12.09 7.13 32.87
CA LEU A 1061 11.67 8.42 32.28
C LEU A 1061 12.33 8.65 30.91
N LYS A 1062 13.64 8.41 30.79
CA LYS A 1062 14.32 8.49 29.47
C LYS A 1062 13.73 7.51 28.45
N SER A 1063 13.49 6.26 28.86
CA SER A 1063 12.88 5.23 28.00
C SER A 1063 11.47 5.62 27.55
N ALA A 1064 10.67 6.23 28.45
CA ALA A 1064 9.37 6.79 28.09
C ALA A 1064 9.52 7.90 27.04
N LEU A 1065 10.40 8.88 27.26
CA LEU A 1065 10.61 9.99 26.34
C LEU A 1065 11.05 9.53 24.95
N TYR A 1066 11.94 8.54 24.85
CA TYR A 1066 12.40 8.03 23.56
C TYR A 1066 11.38 7.16 22.82
N LYS A 1067 10.46 6.52 23.56
CA LYS A 1067 9.30 5.79 23.01
C LYS A 1067 8.01 6.63 23.03
N ARG A 1068 8.12 7.96 23.15
CA ARG A 1068 6.98 8.88 23.18
C ARG A 1068 6.26 8.85 21.83
N PRO A 1069 4.98 8.43 21.76
CA PRO A 1069 4.29 8.29 20.50
C PRO A 1069 3.75 9.66 20.03
N PHE A 1070 3.62 9.82 18.71
CA PHE A 1070 3.08 11.03 18.08
C PHE A 1070 1.57 10.87 17.87
N THR A 1071 0.80 11.23 18.90
CA THR A 1071 -0.57 10.74 19.10
C THR A 1071 -1.47 11.87 19.59
N GLU A 1072 -1.74 12.82 18.70
CA GLU A 1072 -2.58 13.99 18.98
C GLU A 1072 -4.06 13.63 19.17
N GLU A 1073 -4.45 12.39 18.84
CA GLU A 1073 -5.77 11.81 19.11
C GLU A 1073 -6.01 11.40 20.57
N ARG A 1074 -4.97 11.41 21.43
CA ARG A 1074 -5.10 11.02 22.84
C ARG A 1074 -5.91 12.05 23.64
N PRO A 1075 -6.68 11.62 24.65
CA PRO A 1075 -7.34 12.55 25.57
C PRO A 1075 -6.38 13.41 26.41
N LEU A 1076 -5.09 13.06 26.48
CA LEU A 1076 -4.04 13.85 27.13
C LEU A 1076 -2.81 13.96 26.22
N GLN A 1077 -2.29 15.17 26.05
CA GLN A 1077 -1.05 15.43 25.30
C GLN A 1077 0.14 14.79 26.01
N THR A 1078 0.92 13.97 25.30
CA THR A 1078 2.03 13.21 25.89
C THR A 1078 3.17 14.12 26.37
N GLU A 1079 3.31 15.31 25.80
CA GLU A 1079 4.19 16.38 26.28
C GLU A 1079 3.83 16.81 27.71
N TYR A 1080 2.56 17.15 27.95
CA TYR A 1080 2.06 17.58 29.25
C TYR A 1080 2.12 16.44 30.27
N GLN A 1081 1.67 15.25 29.86
CA GLN A 1081 1.67 14.05 30.71
C GLN A 1081 3.07 13.72 31.22
N TYR A 1082 4.09 13.73 30.34
CA TYR A 1082 5.48 13.50 30.75
C TYR A 1082 5.97 14.55 31.75
N ALA A 1083 5.67 15.83 31.48
CA ALA A 1083 6.06 16.95 32.33
C ALA A 1083 5.44 16.85 33.74
N GLU A 1084 4.13 16.56 33.79
CA GLU A 1084 3.36 16.44 35.03
C GLU A 1084 3.77 15.22 35.85
N ILE A 1085 4.05 14.07 35.23
CA ILE A 1085 4.53 12.90 35.99
C ILE A 1085 5.89 13.17 36.63
N CYS A 1086 6.78 13.91 35.95
CA CYS A 1086 8.04 14.36 36.55
C CYS A 1086 7.80 15.33 37.72
N GLU A 1087 6.85 16.25 37.61
CA GLU A 1087 6.46 17.15 38.70
C GLU A 1087 5.85 16.40 39.90
N LEU A 1088 4.92 15.46 39.67
CA LEU A 1088 4.31 14.62 40.70
C LEU A 1088 5.35 13.75 41.42
N LEU A 1089 6.37 13.24 40.69
CA LEU A 1089 7.49 12.52 41.31
C LEU A 1089 8.38 13.43 42.16
N TYR A 1090 8.64 14.67 41.72
CA TYR A 1090 9.32 15.67 42.54
C TYR A 1090 8.54 15.98 43.82
N GLU A 1091 7.23 16.22 43.73
CA GLU A 1091 6.37 16.51 44.87
C GLU A 1091 6.24 15.33 45.85
N ALA A 1092 6.16 14.10 45.32
CA ALA A 1092 6.03 12.89 46.14
C ALA A 1092 7.33 12.45 46.83
N THR A 1093 8.50 12.80 46.30
CA THR A 1093 9.81 12.29 46.77
C THR A 1093 10.78 13.37 47.29
N GLY A 1094 10.55 14.63 46.95
CA GLY A 1094 11.47 15.74 47.19
C GLY A 1094 12.77 15.72 46.35
N ASN A 1095 12.95 14.74 45.45
CA ASN A 1095 14.21 14.55 44.73
C ASN A 1095 14.36 15.52 43.53
N SER A 1096 15.36 16.39 43.56
CA SER A 1096 15.54 17.47 42.58
C SER A 1096 15.73 16.99 41.13
N ALA A 1097 16.20 15.77 40.90
CA ALA A 1097 16.38 15.21 39.56
C ALA A 1097 15.08 15.24 38.74
N TYR A 1098 13.94 14.94 39.37
CA TYR A 1098 12.64 14.99 38.67
C TYR A 1098 12.21 16.42 38.33
N LYS A 1099 12.50 17.39 39.21
CA LYS A 1099 12.28 18.83 38.96
C LYS A 1099 13.16 19.34 37.82
N GLU A 1100 14.40 18.89 37.74
CA GLU A 1100 15.33 19.25 36.66
C GLU A 1100 14.86 18.70 35.31
N ILE A 1101 14.42 17.44 35.26
CA ILE A 1101 13.82 16.82 34.06
C ILE A 1101 12.55 17.54 33.63
N ALA A 1102 11.63 17.83 34.57
CA ALA A 1102 10.39 18.56 34.28
C ALA A 1102 10.68 19.97 33.74
N LEU A 1103 11.66 20.68 34.32
CA LEU A 1103 12.03 22.04 33.93
C LEU A 1103 12.72 22.09 32.55
N ASP A 1104 13.63 21.16 32.24
CA ASP A 1104 14.23 21.03 30.90
C ASP A 1104 13.15 20.74 29.84
N TRP A 1105 12.29 19.76 30.12
CA TRP A 1105 11.22 19.40 29.19
C TRP A 1105 10.21 20.52 28.98
N ALA A 1106 9.83 21.25 30.04
CA ALA A 1106 8.99 22.45 29.92
C ALA A 1106 9.66 23.52 29.03
N LYS A 1107 10.96 23.80 29.21
CA LYS A 1107 11.71 24.74 28.36
C LYS A 1107 11.82 24.26 26.90
N LYS A 1108 11.93 22.95 26.65
CA LYS A 1108 11.87 22.37 25.30
C LYS A 1108 10.50 22.56 24.66
N ASN A 1109 9.41 22.38 25.42
CA ASN A 1109 8.04 22.56 24.95
C ASN A 1109 7.70 23.98 24.51
N GLN A 1110 8.29 24.99 25.17
CA GLN A 1110 8.21 26.39 24.74
C GLN A 1110 8.82 26.65 23.35
N LYS A 1111 9.52 25.68 22.74
CA LYS A 1111 9.98 25.72 21.34
C LYS A 1111 9.21 24.80 20.39
N PHE A 1112 8.44 23.83 20.90
CA PHE A 1112 7.54 23.00 20.08
C PHE A 1112 6.27 23.78 19.74
N GLN A 1113 5.57 24.21 20.79
CA GLN A 1113 4.23 24.77 20.73
C GLN A 1113 4.18 25.98 21.67
N PRO A 1114 4.86 27.08 21.30
CA PRO A 1114 5.06 28.25 22.17
C PRO A 1114 3.77 28.94 22.61
N TRP A 1115 2.62 28.57 22.03
CA TRP A 1115 1.28 29.06 22.36
C TRP A 1115 0.62 28.36 23.57
N PHE A 1116 1.11 27.20 24.04
CA PHE A 1116 0.54 26.53 25.21
C PHE A 1116 1.10 27.06 26.53
N ALA A 1117 0.20 27.51 27.43
CA ALA A 1117 0.56 28.18 28.68
C ALA A 1117 1.28 27.27 29.70
N TRP A 1118 0.94 25.97 29.74
CA TRP A 1118 1.36 25.05 30.79
C TRP A 1118 2.88 24.94 30.92
N ALA A 1119 3.61 25.02 29.81
CA ALA A 1119 5.07 24.92 29.78
C ALA A 1119 5.76 26.14 30.43
N TYR A 1120 5.13 27.31 30.35
CA TYR A 1120 5.58 28.50 31.08
C TYR A 1120 5.12 28.46 32.54
N ALA A 1121 3.91 27.95 32.82
CA ALA A 1121 3.41 27.82 34.19
C ALA A 1121 4.25 26.84 35.03
N MET A 1122 4.71 25.75 34.41
CA MET A 1122 5.63 24.80 35.04
C MET A 1122 7.04 25.39 35.25
N GLU A 1123 7.60 26.13 34.29
CA GLU A 1123 8.84 26.88 34.50
C GLU A 1123 8.69 27.93 35.62
N ALA A 1124 7.55 28.62 35.67
CA ALA A 1124 7.22 29.60 36.69
C ALA A 1124 7.12 29.00 38.10
N LYS A 1125 6.60 27.77 38.23
CA LYS A 1125 6.56 27.05 39.50
C LYS A 1125 7.94 26.52 39.89
N LEU A 1126 8.63 25.83 38.98
CA LEU A 1126 9.83 25.04 39.27
C LEU A 1126 11.16 25.84 39.23
N SER A 1127 11.29 26.89 38.41
CA SER A 1127 12.59 27.57 38.26
C SER A 1127 13.00 28.35 39.50
N ASN A 1128 14.28 28.17 39.88
CA ASN A 1128 14.96 28.94 40.92
C ASN A 1128 15.63 30.21 40.36
N ASN A 1129 15.81 30.31 39.05
CA ASN A 1129 16.42 31.49 38.42
C ASN A 1129 15.40 32.62 38.38
N LYS A 1130 15.63 33.69 39.16
CA LYS A 1130 14.70 34.81 39.32
C LYS A 1130 14.29 35.47 37.99
N ALA A 1131 15.20 35.57 37.02
CA ALA A 1131 14.90 36.20 35.73
C ALA A 1131 14.03 35.29 34.84
N GLU A 1132 14.40 34.02 34.73
CA GLU A 1132 13.62 33.01 34.00
C GLU A 1132 12.23 32.83 34.61
N ARG A 1133 12.14 32.67 35.94
CA ARG A 1133 10.90 32.55 36.69
C ARG A 1133 9.98 33.74 36.44
N LYS A 1134 10.51 34.98 36.53
CA LYS A 1134 9.72 36.20 36.29
C LYS A 1134 9.22 36.31 34.85
N ARG A 1135 10.05 35.92 33.86
CA ARG A 1135 9.62 35.79 32.46
C ARG A 1135 8.50 34.75 32.31
N ALA A 1136 8.69 33.57 32.89
CA ALA A 1136 7.76 32.45 32.81
C ALA A 1136 6.39 32.80 33.43
N ILE A 1137 6.38 33.48 34.59
CA ILE A 1137 5.16 33.99 35.22
C ILE A 1137 4.41 34.94 34.26
N ALA A 1138 5.11 35.88 33.63
CA ALA A 1138 4.48 36.82 32.70
C ALA A 1138 3.96 36.14 31.42
N MET A 1139 4.70 35.18 30.86
CA MET A 1139 4.28 34.38 29.70
C MET A 1139 3.04 33.54 30.02
N ALA A 1140 3.08 32.80 31.12
CA ALA A 1140 1.97 31.96 31.58
C ALA A 1140 0.73 32.82 31.86
N PHE A 1141 0.87 33.94 32.56
CA PHE A 1141 -0.27 34.83 32.87
C PHE A 1141 -0.86 35.48 31.62
N TYR A 1142 -0.03 35.79 30.62
CA TYR A 1142 -0.50 36.29 29.34
C TYR A 1142 -1.31 35.23 28.58
N LEU A 1143 -0.84 33.98 28.52
CA LEU A 1143 -1.52 32.90 27.78
C LEU A 1143 -2.70 32.28 28.54
N ASP A 1144 -2.64 32.23 29.87
CA ASP A 1144 -3.65 31.63 30.75
C ASP A 1144 -3.62 32.28 32.15
N PRO A 1145 -4.41 33.35 32.38
CA PRO A 1145 -4.48 34.01 33.69
C PRO A 1145 -5.15 33.15 34.78
N GLN A 1146 -5.77 32.02 34.41
CA GLN A 1146 -6.46 31.08 35.31
C GLN A 1146 -5.63 29.80 35.59
N SER A 1147 -4.35 29.77 35.19
CA SER A 1147 -3.39 28.68 35.46
C SER A 1147 -3.37 28.27 36.94
N GLU A 1148 -3.51 26.97 37.20
CA GLU A 1148 -3.44 26.42 38.57
C GLU A 1148 -2.03 26.56 39.16
N ARG A 1149 -0.98 26.29 38.39
CA ARG A 1149 0.40 26.46 38.84
C ARG A 1149 0.74 27.92 39.13
N LEU A 1150 0.16 28.88 38.40
CA LEU A 1150 0.24 30.30 38.80
C LEU A 1150 -0.55 30.59 40.07
N GLY A 1151 -1.65 29.89 40.34
CA GLY A 1151 -2.42 29.96 41.58
C GLY A 1151 -1.55 29.85 42.83
N GLY A 1152 -0.56 28.95 42.82
CA GLY A 1152 0.40 28.75 43.92
C GLY A 1152 1.51 29.81 44.05
N ILE A 1153 1.62 30.77 43.13
CA ILE A 1153 2.66 31.82 43.18
C ILE A 1153 2.11 33.07 43.88
N PRO A 1154 2.83 33.68 44.85
CA PRO A 1154 2.37 34.86 45.60
C PRO A 1154 1.88 35.99 44.68
N GLN A 1155 0.70 36.53 44.95
CA GLN A 1155 0.06 37.56 44.11
C GLN A 1155 1.00 38.75 43.81
N LYS A 1156 1.74 39.24 44.81
CA LYS A 1156 2.72 40.33 44.64
C LYS A 1156 3.84 40.00 43.65
N GLU A 1157 4.28 38.74 43.59
CA GLU A 1157 5.29 38.27 42.64
C GLU A 1157 4.71 38.24 41.22
N ARG A 1158 3.46 37.75 41.07
CA ARG A 1158 2.73 37.75 39.79
C ARG A 1158 2.51 39.16 39.25
N GLU A 1159 2.01 40.06 40.09
CA GLU A 1159 1.80 41.47 39.74
C GLU A 1159 3.12 42.16 39.36
N ALA A 1160 4.21 41.91 40.09
CA ALA A 1160 5.53 42.46 39.77
C ALA A 1160 6.11 41.90 38.45
N ALA A 1161 5.87 40.63 38.13
CA ALA A 1161 6.26 40.01 36.87
C ALA A 1161 5.50 40.61 35.68
N VAL A 1162 4.17 40.65 35.76
CA VAL A 1162 3.28 41.20 34.72
C VAL A 1162 3.53 42.70 34.51
N LYS A 1163 3.70 43.47 35.59
CA LYS A 1163 3.97 44.92 35.52
C LYS A 1163 5.29 45.24 34.80
N GLU A 1164 6.35 44.47 35.03
CA GLU A 1164 7.63 44.64 34.33
C GLU A 1164 7.59 44.17 32.87
N PHE A 1165 6.76 43.17 32.55
CA PHE A 1165 6.57 42.78 31.15
C PHE A 1165 5.83 43.85 30.32
N GLY A 1166 5.04 44.69 31.00
CA GLY A 1166 4.30 45.80 30.40
C GLY A 1166 3.04 45.34 29.66
N ARG A 1167 2.27 46.27 29.08
CA ARG A 1167 1.07 45.97 28.26
C ARG A 1167 1.39 45.41 26.87
N GLN A 1168 2.65 45.14 26.56
CA GLN A 1168 3.07 44.67 25.24
C GLN A 1168 3.01 43.14 25.17
N ASN A 1169 2.49 42.60 24.06
CA ASN A 1169 2.47 41.17 23.83
C ASN A 1169 3.91 40.60 23.89
N PRO A 1170 4.20 39.60 24.75
CA PRO A 1170 5.54 39.06 24.88
C PRO A 1170 6.07 38.37 23.60
N PHE A 1171 5.18 37.86 22.73
CA PHE A 1171 5.51 37.27 21.42
C PHE A 1171 5.89 38.31 20.35
N LEU A 1172 5.63 39.60 20.62
CA LEU A 1172 5.92 40.72 19.70
C LEU A 1172 7.14 41.56 20.13
N ARG A 1173 7.88 41.13 21.16
CA ARG A 1173 9.11 41.83 21.59
C ARG A 1173 10.22 41.66 20.55
N LYS A 1174 10.74 42.79 20.03
CA LYS A 1174 11.90 42.82 19.11
C LYS A 1174 13.11 42.08 19.68
N LYS A 1175 13.88 41.42 18.82
CA LYS A 1175 15.21 40.94 19.15
C LYS A 1175 16.13 42.15 19.35
N ALA A 1176 17.03 42.10 20.34
CA ALA A 1176 18.01 43.17 20.54
C ALA A 1176 18.97 43.20 19.34
N GLY A 1177 18.83 44.21 18.47
CA GLY A 1177 19.64 44.38 17.24
C GLY A 1177 18.86 44.67 15.95
N GLU A 1178 17.52 44.59 15.95
CA GLU A 1178 16.72 44.84 14.73
C GLU A 1178 16.40 46.33 14.48
N ASN A 1179 16.99 46.88 13.42
CA ASN A 1179 16.76 48.25 12.94
C ASN A 1179 15.30 48.51 12.52
N GLU A 1180 14.89 49.79 12.54
CA GLU A 1180 13.48 50.22 12.55
C GLU A 1180 12.69 50.15 11.23
N SER A 1181 13.25 49.69 10.11
CA SER A 1181 12.63 49.85 8.79
C SER A 1181 11.45 48.91 8.49
N SER A 1182 11.23 47.83 9.26
CA SER A 1182 10.17 46.83 9.04
C SER A 1182 8.96 47.00 9.98
N SER A 1183 8.22 48.09 9.79
CA SER A 1183 7.13 48.54 10.68
C SER A 1183 5.92 47.56 10.79
N PRO A 1184 4.99 47.79 11.75
CA PRO A 1184 3.78 46.97 11.94
C PRO A 1184 2.83 46.81 10.74
N ARG A 1185 3.07 47.53 9.62
CA ARG A 1185 2.27 47.41 8.38
C ARG A 1185 2.21 45.98 7.84
N GLN A 1186 3.29 45.21 7.89
CA GLN A 1186 3.31 43.87 7.29
C GLN A 1186 2.52 42.83 8.11
N ALA A 1187 2.43 42.96 9.44
CA ALA A 1187 1.51 42.15 10.24
C ALA A 1187 0.04 42.47 9.88
N LYS A 1188 -0.26 43.77 9.66
CA LYS A 1188 -1.54 44.20 9.10
C LYS A 1188 -1.80 43.70 7.67
N LEU A 1189 -0.78 43.47 6.82
CA LEU A 1189 -0.99 42.86 5.50
C LEU A 1189 -1.38 41.38 5.60
N GLY A 1190 -0.72 40.59 6.47
CA GLY A 1190 -1.11 39.20 6.71
C GLY A 1190 -2.53 39.07 7.26
N ILE A 1191 -2.94 40.00 8.15
CA ILE A 1191 -4.31 40.09 8.68
C ILE A 1191 -5.29 40.61 7.61
N SER A 1192 -4.88 41.54 6.74
CA SER A 1192 -5.70 42.08 5.65
C SER A 1192 -6.00 41.06 4.54
N LEU A 1193 -5.13 40.06 4.35
CA LEU A 1193 -5.30 38.95 3.40
C LEU A 1193 -6.34 37.90 3.85
N LEU A 1194 -6.89 38.02 5.06
CA LEU A 1194 -8.06 37.26 5.52
C LEU A 1194 -9.38 38.05 5.38
N SER A 1195 -9.31 39.31 4.91
CA SER A 1195 -10.46 40.21 4.74
C SER A 1195 -10.73 40.58 3.28
N ALA A 1196 -10.10 39.87 2.35
CA ALA A 1196 -10.23 39.98 0.89
C ALA A 1196 -10.19 38.57 0.28
#